data_AF-A0A937NTX6-F1
#
_entry.id   AF-A0A937NTX6-F1
#
_cell.length_a   1.000
_cell.length_b   1.000
_cell.length_c   1.000
_cell.angle_alpha   90.00
_cell.angle_beta   90.00
_cell.angle_gamma   90.00
#
_symmetry.space_group_name_H-M   'P 1'
#
loop_
_entity.id
_entity.type
_entity.pdbx_description
1 polymer ?
#
loop_
_entity_poly.entity_id
_entity_poly.type
_entity_poly.pdbx_seq_one_letter_code
_entity_poly.pdbx_strand_id
1 'polypeptide(L)'
;MDRYNVVWDSPSKDQNGSMPLGNGSTGLNAWIEPNGDLLFYISRTDSWGDNGRLLKVGRVRISLDPAPSTDDFLQTLSLVDGTLKARCGTTDIRLWVDANNPVVHAEIIGTEATEATAAIELWRTEQESIPSSWECSDVNLFRPKPGETRWPKSGPTVMEPDEILRDQEGRIGWYHRNIKSVGPAMHAKIQGVDGFEREDPLLHRTFGAIIKAENATRVDDTQLLSPKAKRHRFDVYVHTEHPATEAEWVVALEQVIADTEAIVFEKRRAAHEAWWGAFWQRSWIHVEGTVERKDDAFVVSRAYALQRYINACAGRGAYPIKFNGSIFTVEGVEKDGSRGPDYRRWGPGYWWQNTRLPYISMLTSGDVEMTDPLYKMYCQDLFEYHKYRTRRHTGHGGIYVPECIYFWGEMFAETYGETPFEEREDKLQDNRYHKWEWVSGLEMSFMMLDRFEHTQDEVFLKETTIPFANEILTFFVEHYDTDEAGKLVMHPAQALETWWECTNPMDPVAGMQAVTDRLLGLPESDSTPEQREFWAKVKAQIPDLPTREFKGETIFAPAEAFAMCKNGENPELYCVFPFRLCSFEKPNAEMGRRTLHHRIAKGNQGWRQDEIFMAYLGLTDEARNNLVGRARNHHKGSRFPAFWGPNFDWIPDQDHGGVLMKAFQSMLMQTDGRKIYLLPAWPKDWNAEFKLHAPYKTVIEGRVENGKLVDLNVTPESRRKDVIDQSRNRQSSPEVRKK
;
A
#
# COMPACT_ATOMS: atom_id res chain seq x y z
N MET A 1 9.66 -12.06 -17.67
CA MET A 1 8.88 -12.27 -16.43
C MET A 1 8.75 -13.74 -16.03
N ASP A 2 8.56 -14.70 -16.95
CA ASP A 2 8.34 -16.13 -16.62
C ASP A 2 9.32 -16.74 -15.62
N ARG A 3 10.60 -16.34 -15.66
CA ARG A 3 11.64 -16.79 -14.71
C ARG A 3 11.31 -16.51 -13.24
N TYR A 4 10.36 -15.62 -12.95
CA TYR A 4 9.95 -15.25 -11.60
C TYR A 4 8.59 -15.83 -11.20
N ASN A 5 7.93 -16.59 -12.08
CA ASN A 5 6.67 -17.27 -11.78
C ASN A 5 6.79 -18.09 -10.48
N VAL A 6 5.68 -18.22 -9.75
CA VAL A 6 5.63 -19.02 -8.54
C VAL A 6 4.99 -20.35 -8.90
N VAL A 7 5.71 -21.45 -8.63
CA VAL A 7 5.31 -22.79 -9.03
C VAL A 7 5.25 -23.69 -7.80
N TRP A 8 4.19 -24.47 -7.71
CA TRP A 8 4.03 -25.57 -6.75
C TRP A 8 3.90 -26.88 -7.50
N ASP A 9 4.64 -27.87 -7.05
CA ASP A 9 4.64 -29.27 -7.51
C ASP A 9 3.71 -30.17 -6.69
N SER A 10 2.97 -29.57 -5.76
CA SER A 10 2.08 -30.27 -4.82
C SER A 10 0.87 -29.40 -4.47
N PRO A 11 -0.33 -30.01 -4.34
CA PRO A 11 -1.51 -29.31 -3.84
C PRO A 11 -1.25 -28.67 -2.48
N SER A 12 -2.00 -27.62 -2.18
CA SER A 12 -1.94 -26.95 -0.87
C SER A 12 -2.86 -27.65 0.12
N LYS A 13 -2.38 -27.82 1.35
CA LYS A 13 -3.19 -28.37 2.45
C LYS A 13 -4.38 -27.46 2.78
N ASP A 14 -4.16 -26.16 2.71
CA ASP A 14 -5.10 -25.11 3.14
C ASP A 14 -4.73 -23.76 2.49
N GLN A 15 -5.49 -22.71 2.82
CA GLN A 15 -5.35 -21.35 2.32
C GLN A 15 -3.98 -20.69 2.53
N ASN A 16 -3.13 -21.19 3.43
CA ASN A 16 -1.78 -20.66 3.61
C ASN A 16 -0.87 -20.96 2.42
N GLY A 17 -1.24 -21.98 1.65
CA GLY A 17 -0.72 -22.21 0.32
C GLY A 17 -1.62 -21.58 -0.74
N SER A 18 -1.95 -20.29 -0.64
CA SER A 18 -2.68 -19.57 -1.69
C SER A 18 -1.78 -18.69 -2.55
N MET A 19 -2.14 -18.53 -3.82
CA MET A 19 -1.53 -17.58 -4.76
C MET A 19 -2.44 -16.35 -4.86
N PRO A 20 -1.90 -15.12 -4.78
CA PRO A 20 -2.66 -13.91 -5.00
C PRO A 20 -3.00 -13.74 -6.48
N LEU A 21 -4.22 -13.31 -6.77
CA LEU A 21 -4.66 -12.81 -8.08
C LEU A 21 -5.44 -11.51 -7.87
N GLY A 22 -5.53 -10.63 -8.87
CA GLY A 22 -6.41 -9.48 -8.78
C GLY A 22 -6.34 -8.53 -9.97
N ASN A 23 -7.26 -7.58 -10.01
CA ASN A 23 -7.38 -6.59 -11.09
C ASN A 23 -7.22 -5.14 -10.63
N GLY A 24 -6.75 -4.94 -9.40
CA GLY A 24 -6.59 -3.62 -8.79
C GLY A 24 -7.71 -3.27 -7.82
N SER A 25 -8.89 -3.88 -7.91
CA SER A 25 -9.99 -3.67 -6.97
C SER A 25 -10.53 -4.96 -6.35
N THR A 26 -10.61 -6.04 -7.14
CA THR A 26 -10.98 -7.39 -6.70
C THR A 26 -9.74 -8.27 -6.65
N GLY A 27 -9.59 -9.04 -5.57
CA GLY A 27 -8.45 -9.93 -5.37
C GLY A 27 -8.84 -11.30 -4.84
N LEU A 28 -8.01 -12.29 -5.14
CA LEU A 28 -8.20 -13.68 -4.72
C LEU A 28 -7.01 -14.20 -3.93
N ASN A 29 -7.29 -15.05 -2.95
CA ASN A 29 -6.32 -16.01 -2.42
C ASN A 29 -6.74 -17.39 -2.94
N ALA A 30 -6.05 -17.95 -3.93
CA ALA A 30 -6.46 -19.17 -4.63
C ALA A 30 -5.51 -20.37 -4.45
N TRP A 31 -6.05 -21.57 -4.27
CA TRP A 31 -5.29 -22.82 -4.10
C TRP A 31 -6.06 -24.03 -4.60
N ILE A 32 -5.36 -25.16 -4.76
CA ILE A 32 -5.97 -26.46 -5.04
C ILE A 32 -5.66 -27.41 -3.89
N GLU A 33 -6.67 -28.11 -3.40
CA GLU A 33 -6.57 -29.11 -2.34
C GLU A 33 -6.17 -30.50 -2.88
N PRO A 34 -5.68 -31.44 -2.03
CA PRO A 34 -5.27 -32.77 -2.48
C PRO A 34 -6.36 -33.59 -3.17
N ASN A 35 -7.63 -33.29 -2.90
CA ASN A 35 -8.79 -33.90 -3.56
C ASN A 35 -9.05 -33.34 -4.97
N GLY A 36 -8.28 -32.36 -5.43
CA GLY A 36 -8.40 -31.77 -6.77
C GLY A 36 -9.32 -30.56 -6.85
N ASP A 37 -9.94 -30.14 -5.74
CA ASP A 37 -10.84 -28.99 -5.72
C ASP A 37 -10.08 -27.68 -5.85
N LEU A 38 -10.60 -26.77 -6.67
CA LEU A 38 -10.14 -25.39 -6.73
C LEU A 38 -10.88 -24.56 -5.67
N LEU A 39 -10.14 -23.86 -4.83
CA LEU A 39 -10.68 -22.94 -3.83
C LEU A 39 -10.11 -21.55 -3.98
N PHE A 40 -10.93 -20.55 -3.69
CA PHE A 40 -10.45 -19.18 -3.55
C PHE A 40 -11.30 -18.33 -2.63
N TYR A 41 -10.66 -17.52 -1.80
CA TYR A 41 -11.30 -16.37 -1.15
C TYR A 41 -11.42 -15.21 -2.12
N ILE A 42 -12.52 -14.48 -2.08
CA ILE A 42 -12.76 -13.24 -2.84
C ILE A 42 -12.64 -12.05 -1.89
N SER A 43 -11.97 -11.00 -2.33
CA SER A 43 -11.75 -9.77 -1.57
C SER A 43 -11.94 -8.56 -2.47
N ARG A 44 -12.34 -7.43 -1.89
CA ARG A 44 -12.32 -6.15 -2.60
C ARG A 44 -11.65 -5.07 -1.77
N THR A 45 -11.21 -4.00 -2.41
CA THR A 45 -10.68 -2.80 -1.74
C THR A 45 -11.75 -2.00 -1.01
N ASP A 46 -13.03 -2.25 -1.31
CA ASP A 46 -14.19 -1.46 -0.87
C ASP A 46 -15.27 -2.28 -0.13
N SER A 47 -14.98 -3.54 0.23
CA SER A 47 -15.88 -4.42 1.02
C SER A 47 -15.82 -4.12 2.53
N TRP A 48 -16.02 -2.85 2.88
CA TRP A 48 -16.00 -2.37 4.26
C TRP A 48 -17.29 -2.78 4.99
N GLY A 49 -17.16 -3.59 6.03
CA GLY A 49 -18.27 -3.96 6.92
C GLY A 49 -18.66 -2.82 7.85
N ASP A 50 -19.85 -2.94 8.41
CA ASP A 50 -20.49 -2.03 9.37
C ASP A 50 -19.65 -1.66 10.62
N ASN A 51 -18.70 -2.51 11.01
CA ASN A 51 -17.73 -2.29 12.08
C ASN A 51 -16.41 -1.67 11.58
N GLY A 52 -16.41 -1.15 10.36
CA GLY A 52 -15.26 -0.60 9.65
C GLY A 52 -14.27 -1.66 9.17
N ARG A 53 -14.53 -2.97 9.32
CA ARG A 53 -13.58 -4.03 8.92
C ARG A 53 -13.53 -4.18 7.40
N LEU A 54 -12.35 -4.37 6.80
CA LEU A 54 -12.27 -4.75 5.38
C LEU A 54 -12.46 -6.26 5.26
N LEU A 55 -13.69 -6.67 4.93
CA LEU A 55 -14.14 -8.06 4.90
C LEU A 55 -13.81 -8.74 3.56
N LYS A 56 -13.61 -10.05 3.59
CA LYS A 56 -13.71 -10.87 2.38
C LYS A 56 -15.15 -10.87 1.88
N VAL A 57 -15.32 -10.94 0.56
CA VAL A 57 -16.64 -11.10 -0.05
C VAL A 57 -17.19 -12.50 0.19
N GLY A 58 -16.33 -13.54 0.16
CA GLY A 58 -16.74 -14.93 0.42
C GLY A 58 -15.66 -15.93 -0.01
N ARG A 59 -15.96 -17.23 0.05
CA ARG A 59 -15.13 -18.31 -0.51
C ARG A 59 -15.93 -19.11 -1.52
N VAL A 60 -15.28 -19.51 -2.61
CA VAL A 60 -15.84 -20.39 -3.63
C VAL A 60 -15.01 -21.67 -3.70
N ARG A 61 -15.69 -22.82 -3.78
CA ARG A 61 -15.10 -24.13 -4.09
C ARG A 61 -15.63 -24.59 -5.45
N ILE A 62 -14.77 -25.11 -6.31
CA ILE A 62 -15.17 -25.79 -7.55
C ILE A 62 -14.65 -27.23 -7.51
N SER A 63 -15.56 -28.19 -7.56
CA SER A 63 -15.28 -29.63 -7.48
C SER A 63 -15.66 -30.33 -8.78
N LEU A 64 -14.96 -31.39 -9.16
CA LEU A 64 -15.28 -32.21 -10.34
C LEU A 64 -15.73 -33.62 -9.94
N ASP A 65 -16.64 -34.20 -10.71
CA ASP A 65 -17.02 -35.61 -10.60
C ASP A 65 -16.86 -36.33 -11.96
N PRO A 66 -15.96 -37.33 -12.07
CA PRO A 66 -14.97 -37.75 -11.06
C PRO A 66 -13.90 -36.67 -10.80
N ALA A 67 -13.35 -36.66 -9.57
CA ALA A 67 -12.28 -35.77 -9.18
C ALA A 67 -11.00 -36.00 -10.00
N PRO A 68 -10.23 -34.94 -10.32
CA PRO A 68 -8.99 -35.08 -11.08
C PRO A 68 -7.88 -35.69 -10.21
N SER A 69 -7.00 -36.49 -10.81
CA SER A 69 -5.80 -36.98 -10.10
C SER A 69 -4.85 -35.81 -9.78
N THR A 70 -4.27 -35.84 -8.59
CA THR A 70 -3.25 -34.89 -8.14
C THR A 70 -1.84 -35.51 -8.09
N ASP A 71 -1.65 -36.70 -8.68
CA ASP A 71 -0.35 -37.38 -8.74
C ASP A 71 0.65 -36.66 -9.66
N ASP A 72 0.14 -36.05 -10.74
CA ASP A 72 0.90 -35.26 -11.69
C ASP A 72 0.45 -33.79 -11.61
N PHE A 73 0.76 -33.18 -10.47
CA PHE A 73 0.31 -31.84 -10.12
C PHE A 73 1.34 -30.76 -10.49
N LEU A 74 0.84 -29.65 -11.03
CA LEU A 74 1.62 -28.43 -11.15
C LEU A 74 0.68 -27.22 -11.06
N GLN A 75 0.91 -26.31 -10.12
CA GLN A 75 0.19 -25.04 -10.03
C GLN A 75 1.17 -23.88 -10.20
N THR A 76 0.89 -22.97 -11.11
CA THR A 76 1.75 -21.84 -11.47
C THR A 76 0.97 -20.54 -11.41
N LEU A 77 1.44 -19.57 -10.63
CA LEU A 77 1.09 -18.17 -10.83
C LEU A 77 1.95 -17.62 -11.97
N SER A 78 1.34 -17.42 -13.12
CA SER A 78 1.98 -16.80 -14.27
C SER A 78 1.91 -15.29 -14.10
N LEU A 79 3.06 -14.66 -13.84
CA LEU A 79 3.13 -13.21 -13.71
C LEU A 79 2.86 -12.53 -15.05
N VAL A 80 3.28 -13.15 -16.16
CA VAL A 80 3.16 -12.59 -17.52
C VAL A 80 1.75 -12.16 -17.86
N ASP A 81 0.77 -12.95 -17.46
CA ASP A 81 -0.64 -12.77 -17.78
C ASP A 81 -1.54 -12.82 -16.53
N GLY A 82 -0.97 -12.67 -15.33
CA GLY A 82 -1.72 -12.62 -14.07
C GLY A 82 -2.71 -13.76 -13.84
N THR A 83 -2.41 -14.97 -14.36
CA THR A 83 -3.29 -16.14 -14.32
C THR A 83 -2.69 -17.25 -13.46
N LEU A 84 -3.50 -17.86 -12.59
CA LEU A 84 -3.18 -19.15 -11.98
C LEU A 84 -3.48 -20.25 -12.99
N LYS A 85 -2.47 -21.03 -13.35
CA LYS A 85 -2.56 -22.18 -14.25
C LYS A 85 -2.22 -23.42 -13.47
N ALA A 86 -3.11 -24.40 -13.44
CA ALA A 86 -2.84 -25.66 -12.80
C ALA A 86 -3.10 -26.85 -13.72
N ARG A 87 -2.38 -27.92 -13.46
CA ARG A 87 -2.51 -29.21 -14.11
C ARG A 87 -2.67 -30.24 -13.01
N CYS A 88 -3.79 -30.95 -13.03
CA CYS A 88 -4.13 -32.05 -12.12
C CYS A 88 -4.33 -33.30 -12.99
N GLY A 89 -3.25 -34.05 -13.23
CA GLY A 89 -3.26 -35.17 -14.16
C GLY A 89 -3.53 -34.68 -15.58
N THR A 90 -4.67 -35.09 -16.16
CA THR A 90 -5.11 -34.69 -17.51
C THR A 90 -6.08 -33.50 -17.51
N THR A 91 -6.30 -32.87 -16.36
CA THR A 91 -7.20 -31.71 -16.21
C THR A 91 -6.39 -30.44 -16.04
N ASP A 92 -6.58 -29.49 -16.95
CA ASP A 92 -6.04 -28.14 -16.87
C ASP A 92 -7.06 -27.19 -16.25
N ILE A 93 -6.61 -26.38 -15.30
CA ILE A 93 -7.40 -25.35 -14.62
C ILE A 93 -6.74 -23.99 -14.87
N ARG A 94 -7.54 -22.97 -15.18
CA ARG A 94 -7.11 -21.58 -15.22
C ARG A 94 -8.04 -20.73 -14.38
N LEU A 95 -7.46 -19.89 -13.52
CA LEU A 95 -8.18 -18.93 -12.70
C LEU A 95 -7.54 -17.56 -12.86
N TRP A 96 -8.35 -16.57 -13.20
CA TRP A 96 -7.89 -15.19 -13.37
C TRP A 96 -8.99 -14.19 -13.03
N VAL A 97 -8.58 -13.02 -12.56
CA VAL A 97 -9.46 -11.86 -12.34
C VAL A 97 -9.29 -10.95 -13.54
N ASP A 98 -10.36 -10.67 -14.27
CA ASP A 98 -10.28 -9.83 -15.46
C ASP A 98 -9.70 -8.46 -15.10
N ALA A 99 -8.63 -8.06 -15.78
CA ALA A 99 -7.89 -6.84 -15.48
C ALA A 99 -8.71 -5.57 -15.77
N ASN A 100 -9.77 -5.70 -16.57
CA ASN A 100 -10.57 -4.62 -17.12
C ASN A 100 -12.04 -4.67 -16.66
N ASN A 101 -12.51 -5.79 -16.10
CA ASN A 101 -13.89 -6.00 -15.70
C ASN A 101 -13.96 -6.65 -14.31
N PRO A 102 -15.01 -6.40 -13.51
CA PRO A 102 -15.14 -6.94 -12.14
C PRO A 102 -15.68 -8.38 -12.14
N VAL A 103 -14.98 -9.29 -12.83
CA VAL A 103 -15.34 -10.69 -12.97
C VAL A 103 -14.13 -11.60 -12.78
N VAL A 104 -14.35 -12.73 -12.12
CA VAL A 104 -13.40 -13.84 -11.99
C VAL A 104 -13.81 -14.93 -12.96
N HIS A 105 -12.83 -15.49 -13.67
CA HIS A 105 -13.04 -16.60 -14.60
C HIS A 105 -12.31 -17.84 -14.10
N ALA A 106 -13.04 -18.94 -13.94
CA ALA A 106 -12.49 -20.27 -13.71
C ALA A 106 -12.78 -21.16 -14.93
N GLU A 107 -11.74 -21.50 -15.69
CA GLU A 107 -11.80 -22.40 -16.84
C GLU A 107 -11.22 -23.76 -16.44
N ILE A 108 -11.95 -24.84 -16.73
CA ILE A 108 -11.51 -26.21 -16.46
C ILE A 108 -11.64 -27.02 -17.75
N ILE A 109 -10.56 -27.65 -18.19
CA ILE A 109 -10.50 -28.41 -19.44
C ILE A 109 -9.88 -29.77 -19.15
N GLY A 110 -10.61 -30.85 -19.46
CA GLY A 110 -10.16 -32.22 -19.29
C GLY A 110 -10.23 -33.04 -20.58
N THR A 111 -9.57 -34.20 -20.58
CA THR A 111 -9.69 -35.19 -21.67
C THR A 111 -10.97 -36.01 -21.57
N GLU A 112 -11.41 -36.27 -20.35
CA GLU A 112 -12.65 -36.99 -20.00
C GLU A 112 -13.78 -36.01 -19.68
N ALA A 113 -15.03 -36.48 -19.82
CA ALA A 113 -16.19 -35.67 -19.48
C ALA A 113 -16.53 -35.81 -17.99
N THR A 114 -16.55 -34.69 -17.28
CA THR A 114 -16.85 -34.56 -15.85
C THR A 114 -18.07 -33.69 -15.63
N GLU A 115 -18.74 -33.85 -14.50
CA GLU A 115 -19.58 -32.78 -13.96
C GLU A 115 -18.71 -31.82 -13.13
N ALA A 116 -19.12 -30.56 -13.03
CA ALA A 116 -18.42 -29.58 -12.19
C ALA A 116 -19.41 -28.79 -11.34
N THR A 117 -19.17 -28.67 -10.04
CA THR A 117 -20.05 -27.92 -9.13
C THR A 117 -19.28 -26.79 -8.50
N ALA A 118 -19.76 -25.56 -8.69
CA ALA A 118 -19.34 -24.40 -7.92
C ALA A 118 -20.22 -24.28 -6.66
N ALA A 119 -19.59 -24.16 -5.50
CA ALA A 119 -20.24 -24.02 -4.20
C ALA A 119 -19.84 -22.70 -3.53
N ILE A 120 -20.82 -22.01 -2.94
CA ILE A 120 -20.62 -20.86 -2.07
C ILE A 120 -20.32 -21.37 -0.66
N GLU A 121 -19.17 -21.00 -0.10
CA GLU A 121 -18.76 -21.36 1.26
C GLU A 121 -18.60 -20.11 2.12
N LEU A 122 -19.66 -19.72 2.83
CA LEU A 122 -19.65 -18.58 3.75
C LEU A 122 -19.38 -19.04 5.19
N TRP A 123 -18.76 -18.18 5.97
CA TRP A 123 -18.53 -18.39 7.41
C TRP A 123 -19.31 -17.40 8.28
N ARG A 124 -19.77 -16.27 7.72
CA ARG A 124 -20.66 -15.32 8.39
C ARG A 124 -22.10 -15.73 8.15
N THR A 125 -22.54 -16.84 8.76
CA THR A 125 -23.88 -17.41 8.51
C THR A 125 -24.91 -17.03 9.57
N GLU A 126 -24.46 -16.59 10.74
CA GLU A 126 -25.30 -16.10 11.81
C GLU A 126 -24.67 -14.86 12.43
N GLN A 127 -25.47 -14.16 13.24
CA GLN A 127 -24.97 -13.01 13.98
C GLN A 127 -24.04 -13.50 15.09
N GLU A 128 -22.76 -13.13 15.01
CA GLU A 128 -21.74 -13.54 15.96
C GLU A 128 -21.11 -12.35 16.67
N SER A 129 -20.87 -12.51 17.96
CA SER A 129 -20.10 -11.56 18.77
C SER A 129 -18.61 -11.90 18.70
N ILE A 130 -17.81 -11.03 18.09
CA ILE A 130 -16.35 -11.12 18.10
C ILE A 130 -15.84 -10.91 19.54
N PRO A 131 -15.04 -11.85 20.08
CA PRO A 131 -14.49 -11.73 21.42
C PRO A 131 -13.75 -10.41 21.63
N SER A 132 -13.94 -9.78 22.79
CA SER A 132 -13.20 -8.55 23.12
C SER A 132 -11.70 -8.77 23.30
N SER A 133 -11.26 -10.02 23.43
CA SER A 133 -9.85 -10.42 23.46
C SER A 133 -9.16 -10.39 22.09
N TRP A 134 -9.94 -10.37 20.99
CA TRP A 134 -9.36 -10.26 19.66
C TRP A 134 -8.95 -8.81 19.42
N GLU A 135 -7.71 -8.53 19.77
CA GLU A 135 -7.08 -7.26 19.42
C GLU A 135 -7.20 -7.05 17.90
N CYS A 136 -7.64 -5.86 17.52
CA CYS A 136 -7.29 -5.24 16.25
C CYS A 136 -8.05 -5.54 14.95
N SER A 137 -9.31 -5.98 14.86
CA SER A 137 -9.95 -6.07 13.51
C SER A 137 -10.96 -4.98 13.15
N ASP A 138 -11.46 -4.19 14.10
CA ASP A 138 -12.52 -3.18 13.89
C ASP A 138 -12.19 -1.82 14.53
N VAL A 139 -13.14 -0.88 14.44
CA VAL A 139 -13.05 0.49 14.95
C VAL A 139 -12.83 0.62 16.47
N ASN A 140 -12.98 -0.46 17.24
CA ASN A 140 -12.73 -0.47 18.67
C ASN A 140 -11.41 -1.20 18.98
N LEU A 141 -10.29 -0.67 18.45
CA LEU A 141 -8.98 -1.34 18.41
C LEU A 141 -8.50 -1.86 19.79
N PHE A 142 -8.66 -1.07 20.87
CA PHE A 142 -8.24 -1.44 22.23
C PHE A 142 -9.42 -1.54 23.20
N ARG A 143 -10.14 -2.66 23.13
CA ARG A 143 -11.17 -2.97 24.14
C ARG A 143 -10.52 -3.22 25.51
N PRO A 144 -11.16 -2.82 26.62
CA PRO A 144 -10.70 -3.18 27.96
C PRO A 144 -10.68 -4.71 28.11
N LYS A 145 -9.56 -5.26 28.57
CA LYS A 145 -9.49 -6.69 28.94
C LYS A 145 -10.35 -6.94 30.19
N PRO A 146 -10.80 -8.19 30.45
CA PRO A 146 -11.54 -8.50 31.68
C PRO A 146 -10.79 -8.02 32.94
N GLY A 147 -11.38 -7.07 33.67
CA GLY A 147 -10.80 -6.46 34.87
C GLY A 147 -10.11 -5.10 34.67
N GLU A 148 -9.94 -4.63 33.43
CA GLU A 148 -9.42 -3.29 33.13
C GLU A 148 -10.57 -2.26 33.10
N THR A 149 -10.37 -1.13 33.78
CA THR A 149 -11.36 -0.04 33.86
C THR A 149 -10.92 1.22 33.12
N ARG A 150 -9.79 1.18 32.42
CA ARG A 150 -9.19 2.35 31.76
C ARG A 150 -9.98 2.83 30.54
N TRP A 151 -10.76 1.93 29.94
CA TRP A 151 -11.57 2.20 28.75
C TRP A 151 -13.03 1.73 29.01
N PRO A 152 -14.06 2.51 28.64
CA PRO A 152 -15.46 2.13 28.70
C PRO A 152 -15.76 0.93 27.83
N LYS A 153 -16.87 0.29 28.20
CA LYS A 153 -17.37 -0.94 27.62
C LYS A 153 -18.02 -0.62 26.27
N SER A 154 -17.23 -0.44 25.21
CA SER A 154 -17.78 -0.72 23.88
C SER A 154 -18.32 -2.15 23.92
N GLY A 155 -19.59 -2.31 23.54
CA GLY A 155 -20.23 -3.62 23.50
C GLY A 155 -19.46 -4.57 22.59
N PRO A 156 -19.78 -5.88 22.59
CA PRO A 156 -19.15 -6.80 21.65
C PRO A 156 -19.28 -6.28 20.22
N THR A 157 -18.24 -6.44 19.40
CA THR A 157 -18.42 -6.26 17.96
C THR A 157 -19.28 -7.39 17.45
N VAL A 158 -20.44 -7.01 16.93
CA VAL A 158 -21.41 -7.94 16.39
C VAL A 158 -21.26 -7.92 14.87
N MET A 159 -20.83 -9.05 14.34
CA MET A 159 -20.70 -9.31 12.91
C MET A 159 -22.05 -9.79 12.38
N GLU A 160 -22.57 -9.09 11.37
CA GLU A 160 -23.81 -9.47 10.72
C GLU A 160 -23.56 -10.58 9.69
N PRO A 161 -24.53 -11.49 9.50
CA PRO A 161 -24.40 -12.57 8.53
C PRO A 161 -24.43 -12.04 7.08
N ASP A 162 -23.85 -12.82 6.19
CA ASP A 162 -24.04 -12.70 4.76
C ASP A 162 -25.38 -13.35 4.36
N GLU A 163 -25.99 -12.86 3.31
CA GLU A 163 -27.27 -13.34 2.78
C GLU A 163 -27.09 -14.07 1.45
N ILE A 164 -27.75 -15.21 1.32
CA ILE A 164 -27.81 -15.98 0.07
C ILE A 164 -28.99 -15.49 -0.78
N LEU A 165 -28.73 -15.20 -2.06
CA LEU A 165 -29.78 -14.93 -3.04
C LEU A 165 -30.52 -16.22 -3.35
N ARG A 166 -31.79 -16.26 -2.96
CA ARG A 166 -32.64 -17.45 -3.12
C ARG A 166 -33.28 -17.48 -4.50
N ASP A 167 -33.63 -18.69 -4.92
CA ASP A 167 -34.51 -18.91 -6.06
C ASP A 167 -34.03 -18.33 -7.40
N GLN A 168 -32.72 -18.15 -7.56
CA GLN A 168 -32.09 -17.63 -8.78
C GLN A 168 -32.08 -18.65 -9.95
N GLU A 169 -32.60 -18.29 -11.12
CA GLU A 169 -32.59 -19.20 -12.29
C GLU A 169 -31.21 -19.23 -12.96
N GLY A 170 -30.63 -20.43 -13.15
CA GLY A 170 -29.38 -20.63 -13.89
C GLY A 170 -28.11 -20.06 -13.24
N ARG A 171 -28.19 -19.65 -11.97
CA ARG A 171 -27.10 -19.00 -11.22
C ARG A 171 -27.31 -19.14 -9.71
N ILE A 172 -26.29 -18.77 -8.95
CA ILE A 172 -26.34 -18.62 -7.49
C ILE A 172 -25.63 -17.34 -7.09
N GLY A 173 -25.93 -16.78 -5.92
CA GLY A 173 -25.27 -15.55 -5.47
C GLY A 173 -25.48 -15.25 -3.99
N TRP A 174 -24.74 -14.29 -3.49
CA TRP A 174 -24.79 -13.87 -2.09
C TRP A 174 -24.31 -12.43 -1.95
N TYR A 175 -24.62 -11.81 -0.82
CA TYR A 175 -24.18 -10.46 -0.49
C TYR A 175 -24.04 -10.25 1.02
N HIS A 176 -23.26 -9.24 1.40
CA HIS A 176 -23.22 -8.65 2.72
C HIS A 176 -23.81 -7.25 2.63
N ARG A 177 -24.64 -6.85 3.60
CA ARG A 177 -25.21 -5.50 3.66
C ARG A 177 -25.05 -4.89 5.04
N ASN A 178 -24.46 -3.70 5.08
CA ASN A 178 -24.34 -2.94 6.31
C ASN A 178 -25.72 -2.37 6.72
N ILE A 179 -26.36 -3.02 7.70
CA ILE A 179 -27.63 -2.56 8.30
C ILE A 179 -27.41 -1.57 9.46
N LYS A 180 -26.17 -1.38 9.88
CA LYS A 180 -25.73 -0.42 10.88
C LYS A 180 -24.39 0.20 10.47
N SER A 181 -23.97 1.20 11.23
CA SER A 181 -22.65 1.84 11.09
C SER A 181 -22.09 2.09 12.49
N VAL A 182 -20.95 1.47 12.78
CA VAL A 182 -20.24 1.59 14.05
C VAL A 182 -18.98 2.42 13.82
N GLY A 183 -18.84 3.53 14.56
CA GLY A 183 -17.67 4.40 14.45
C GLY A 183 -18.02 5.79 13.90
N PRO A 184 -18.40 5.98 12.62
CA PRO A 184 -18.48 7.29 11.98
C PRO A 184 -19.18 8.39 12.79
N ALA A 185 -20.45 8.21 13.15
CA ALA A 185 -21.20 9.19 13.94
C ALA A 185 -20.67 9.33 15.38
N MET A 186 -20.23 8.22 15.98
CA MET A 186 -19.65 8.21 17.32
C MET A 186 -18.35 9.02 17.37
N HIS A 187 -17.42 8.72 16.47
CA HIS A 187 -16.12 9.39 16.37
C HIS A 187 -16.30 10.87 16.03
N ALA A 188 -17.21 11.21 15.11
CA ALA A 188 -17.49 12.60 14.77
C ALA A 188 -17.96 13.39 16.00
N LYS A 189 -18.89 12.83 16.79
CA LYS A 189 -19.38 13.46 18.02
C LYS A 189 -18.29 13.58 19.10
N ILE A 190 -17.54 12.50 19.34
CA ILE A 190 -16.44 12.51 20.33
C ILE A 190 -15.38 13.56 19.94
N GLN A 191 -15.08 13.68 18.65
CA GLN A 191 -14.12 14.63 18.10
C GLN A 191 -14.70 16.03 17.87
N GLY A 192 -15.99 16.26 18.18
CA GLY A 192 -16.63 17.57 18.04
C GLY A 192 -16.73 18.05 16.59
N VAL A 193 -16.75 17.12 15.63
CA VAL A 193 -16.82 17.36 14.19
C VAL A 193 -18.10 16.84 13.54
N ASP A 194 -19.10 16.47 14.35
CA ASP A 194 -20.43 16.04 13.93
C ASP A 194 -21.27 17.13 13.24
N GLY A 195 -20.79 18.38 13.21
CA GLY A 195 -21.36 19.45 12.40
C GLY A 195 -20.90 19.44 10.93
N PHE A 196 -19.99 18.55 10.52
CA PHE A 196 -19.60 18.39 9.11
C PHE A 196 -20.56 17.42 8.42
N GLU A 197 -21.42 17.94 7.54
CA GLU A 197 -22.37 17.13 6.79
C GLU A 197 -21.67 16.27 5.74
N ARG A 198 -21.92 14.96 5.79
CA ARG A 198 -21.47 13.98 4.79
C ARG A 198 -22.33 12.73 4.85
N GLU A 199 -22.28 11.94 3.79
CA GLU A 199 -22.85 10.60 3.75
C GLU A 199 -22.13 9.66 4.74
N ASP A 200 -22.88 8.76 5.40
CA ASP A 200 -22.28 7.76 6.27
C ASP A 200 -21.45 6.79 5.42
N PRO A 201 -20.14 6.62 5.68
CA PRO A 201 -19.24 5.87 4.81
C PRO A 201 -19.46 4.34 4.84
N LEU A 202 -20.21 3.82 5.82
CA LEU A 202 -20.40 2.39 6.05
C LEU A 202 -21.86 1.98 5.88
N LEU A 203 -22.82 2.76 6.39
CA LEU A 203 -24.22 2.39 6.38
C LEU A 203 -24.71 2.14 4.94
N HIS A 204 -25.49 1.07 4.74
CA HIS A 204 -26.05 0.68 3.44
C HIS A 204 -25.02 0.36 2.35
N ARG A 205 -23.74 0.19 2.69
CA ARG A 205 -22.80 -0.44 1.77
C ARG A 205 -23.19 -1.90 1.58
N THR A 206 -23.35 -2.31 0.33
CA THR A 206 -23.71 -3.68 -0.04
C THR A 206 -22.66 -4.23 -0.99
N PHE A 207 -22.11 -5.40 -0.70
CA PHE A 207 -21.12 -6.06 -1.56
C PHE A 207 -21.33 -7.56 -1.61
N GLY A 208 -21.04 -8.18 -2.74
CA GLY A 208 -21.37 -9.59 -2.94
C GLY A 208 -20.93 -10.13 -4.29
N ALA A 209 -21.44 -11.30 -4.65
CA ALA A 209 -21.16 -11.90 -5.95
C ALA A 209 -22.30 -12.77 -6.48
N ILE A 210 -22.31 -12.93 -7.82
CA ILE A 210 -23.16 -13.89 -8.55
C ILE A 210 -22.24 -14.81 -9.37
N ILE A 211 -22.49 -16.12 -9.29
CA ILE A 211 -21.81 -17.16 -10.08
C ILE A 211 -22.73 -17.60 -11.21
N LYS A 212 -22.23 -17.57 -12.45
CA LYS A 212 -22.89 -18.12 -13.64
C LYS A 212 -22.00 -19.16 -14.31
N ALA A 213 -22.62 -20.12 -14.98
CA ALA A 213 -21.95 -21.06 -15.88
C ALA A 213 -22.89 -21.46 -17.02
N GLU A 214 -22.32 -21.77 -18.18
CA GLU A 214 -23.11 -22.14 -19.36
C GLU A 214 -23.87 -23.45 -19.13
N ASN A 215 -25.17 -23.46 -19.46
CA ASN A 215 -26.08 -24.60 -19.27
C ASN A 215 -26.13 -25.15 -17.84
N ALA A 216 -25.74 -24.35 -16.85
CA ALA A 216 -25.67 -24.79 -15.47
C ALA A 216 -27.06 -24.87 -14.83
N THR A 217 -27.24 -25.86 -13.96
CA THR A 217 -28.46 -26.06 -13.19
C THR A 217 -28.19 -25.73 -11.73
N ARG A 218 -29.07 -24.93 -11.13
CA ARG A 218 -29.05 -24.69 -9.68
C ARG A 218 -29.43 -25.98 -8.96
N VAL A 219 -28.52 -26.52 -8.15
CA VAL A 219 -28.81 -27.69 -7.29
C VAL A 219 -29.57 -27.22 -6.06
N ASP A 220 -29.04 -26.18 -5.41
CA ASP A 220 -29.65 -25.42 -4.34
C ASP A 220 -29.14 -23.96 -4.38
N ASP A 221 -29.53 -23.12 -3.41
CA ASP A 221 -29.15 -21.70 -3.41
C ASP A 221 -27.65 -21.46 -3.21
N THR A 222 -26.86 -22.49 -2.89
CA THR A 222 -25.41 -22.44 -2.67
C THR A 222 -24.59 -23.23 -3.68
N GLN A 223 -25.22 -24.07 -4.52
CA GLN A 223 -24.54 -24.97 -5.44
C GLN A 223 -25.05 -24.85 -6.88
N LEU A 224 -24.12 -24.63 -7.81
CA LEU A 224 -24.38 -24.51 -9.24
C LEU A 224 -23.62 -25.61 -10.00
N LEU A 225 -24.37 -26.51 -10.64
CA LEU A 225 -23.84 -27.64 -11.39
C LEU A 225 -23.71 -27.30 -12.87
N SER A 226 -22.48 -27.30 -13.39
CA SER A 226 -22.22 -27.39 -14.82
C SER A 226 -22.32 -28.87 -15.26
N PRO A 227 -23.15 -29.18 -16.27
CA PRO A 227 -23.45 -30.56 -16.65
C PRO A 227 -22.23 -31.25 -17.26
N LYS A 228 -22.34 -32.57 -17.42
CA LYS A 228 -21.26 -33.43 -17.91
C LYS A 228 -20.63 -32.92 -19.22
N ALA A 229 -19.39 -32.45 -19.17
CA ALA A 229 -18.67 -31.87 -20.30
C ALA A 229 -17.16 -32.06 -20.14
N LYS A 230 -16.41 -31.83 -21.23
CA LYS A 230 -14.93 -31.78 -21.19
C LYS A 230 -14.38 -30.40 -20.85
N ARG A 231 -15.26 -29.39 -20.79
CA ARG A 231 -14.94 -27.99 -20.61
C ARG A 231 -15.99 -27.36 -19.72
N HIS A 232 -15.54 -26.71 -18.66
CA HIS A 232 -16.38 -25.93 -17.77
C HIS A 232 -15.84 -24.51 -17.69
N ARG A 233 -16.74 -23.53 -17.61
CA ARG A 233 -16.39 -22.15 -17.29
C ARG A 233 -17.38 -21.64 -16.25
N PHE A 234 -16.84 -21.15 -15.14
CA PHE A 234 -17.59 -20.38 -14.15
C PHE A 234 -17.14 -18.92 -14.20
N ASP A 235 -18.10 -18.02 -14.28
CA ASP A 235 -17.91 -16.58 -14.26
C ASP A 235 -18.49 -16.06 -12.92
N VAL A 236 -17.64 -15.47 -12.07
CA VAL A 236 -18.04 -14.92 -10.76
C VAL A 236 -17.96 -13.39 -10.81
N TYR A 237 -19.11 -12.73 -10.87
CA TYR A 237 -19.23 -11.28 -10.94
C TYR A 237 -19.26 -10.71 -9.53
N VAL A 238 -18.39 -9.75 -9.22
CA VAL A 238 -18.19 -9.25 -7.85
C VAL A 238 -18.38 -7.74 -7.82
N HIS A 239 -19.27 -7.23 -6.98
CA HIS A 239 -19.60 -5.80 -6.96
C HIS A 239 -19.84 -5.26 -5.55
N THR A 240 -19.50 -3.99 -5.37
CA THR A 240 -19.81 -3.18 -4.18
C THR A 240 -20.59 -1.95 -4.65
N GLU A 241 -21.73 -1.68 -4.03
CA GLU A 241 -22.52 -0.47 -4.24
C GLU A 241 -22.72 0.26 -2.90
N HIS A 242 -22.62 1.59 -2.91
CA HIS A 242 -22.79 2.39 -1.70
C HIS A 242 -23.28 3.81 -2.00
N PRO A 243 -24.32 4.28 -1.29
CA PRO A 243 -25.26 3.47 -0.50
C PRO A 243 -26.19 2.65 -1.39
N ALA A 244 -26.66 1.50 -0.91
CA ALA A 244 -27.61 0.66 -1.64
C ALA A 244 -28.54 -0.15 -0.72
N THR A 245 -29.78 -0.31 -1.14
CA THR A 245 -30.64 -1.43 -0.77
C THR A 245 -30.21 -2.71 -1.49
N GLU A 246 -30.72 -3.87 -1.05
CA GLU A 246 -30.53 -5.14 -1.77
C GLU A 246 -30.96 -5.02 -3.24
N ALA A 247 -32.15 -4.47 -3.49
CA ALA A 247 -32.70 -4.34 -4.84
C ALA A 247 -31.83 -3.45 -5.75
N GLU A 248 -31.32 -2.32 -5.24
CA GLU A 248 -30.42 -1.44 -5.98
C GLU A 248 -29.08 -2.12 -6.28
N TRP A 249 -28.52 -2.85 -5.30
CA TRP A 249 -27.29 -3.60 -5.51
C TRP A 249 -27.46 -4.72 -6.54
N VAL A 250 -28.57 -5.46 -6.50
CA VAL A 250 -28.88 -6.48 -7.52
C VAL A 250 -28.96 -5.84 -8.90
N VAL A 251 -29.67 -4.71 -9.06
CA VAL A 251 -29.75 -3.99 -10.35
C VAL A 251 -28.36 -3.54 -10.82
N ALA A 252 -27.52 -3.00 -9.93
CA ALA A 252 -26.16 -2.60 -10.27
C ALA A 252 -25.29 -3.81 -10.70
N LEU A 253 -25.41 -4.95 -10.00
CA LEU A 253 -24.68 -6.16 -10.36
C LEU A 253 -25.19 -6.79 -11.67
N GLU A 254 -26.49 -6.73 -11.98
CA GLU A 254 -26.99 -7.13 -13.30
C GLU A 254 -26.42 -6.27 -14.41
N GLN A 255 -26.27 -4.96 -14.18
CA GLN A 255 -25.64 -4.06 -15.15
C GLN A 255 -24.18 -4.45 -15.39
N VAL A 256 -23.44 -4.74 -14.31
CA VAL A 256 -22.07 -5.27 -14.39
C VAL A 256 -22.01 -6.57 -15.22
N ILE A 257 -22.95 -7.49 -15.00
CA ILE A 257 -23.05 -8.74 -15.77
C ILE A 257 -23.31 -8.42 -17.24
N ALA A 258 -24.29 -7.57 -17.53
CA ALA A 258 -24.68 -7.20 -18.90
C ALA A 258 -23.53 -6.54 -19.66
N ASP A 259 -22.84 -5.56 -19.05
CA ASP A 259 -21.70 -4.87 -19.66
C ASP A 259 -20.53 -5.82 -19.91
N THR A 260 -20.27 -6.71 -18.97
CA THR A 260 -19.20 -7.71 -19.10
C THR A 260 -19.55 -8.74 -20.19
N GLU A 261 -20.78 -9.26 -20.23
CA GLU A 261 -21.24 -10.26 -21.21
C GLU A 261 -21.45 -9.70 -22.62
N ALA A 262 -21.62 -8.39 -22.76
CA ALA A 262 -21.58 -7.72 -24.06
C ALA A 262 -20.22 -7.88 -24.77
N ILE A 263 -19.16 -8.16 -24.02
CA ILE A 263 -17.82 -8.48 -24.55
C ILE A 263 -17.65 -10.01 -24.59
N VAL A 264 -17.50 -10.56 -25.80
CA VAL A 264 -17.26 -11.98 -26.01
C VAL A 264 -16.02 -12.44 -25.21
N PHE A 265 -16.13 -13.60 -24.56
CA PHE A 265 -15.11 -14.15 -23.64
C PHE A 265 -13.67 -14.09 -24.18
N GLU A 266 -13.42 -14.52 -25.41
CA GLU A 266 -12.08 -14.51 -26.02
C GLU A 266 -11.48 -13.10 -26.10
N LYS A 267 -12.31 -12.08 -26.32
CA LYS A 267 -11.86 -10.68 -26.31
C LYS A 267 -11.54 -10.20 -24.90
N ARG A 268 -12.31 -10.62 -23.89
CA ARG A 268 -12.03 -10.31 -22.47
C ARG A 268 -10.68 -10.89 -22.05
N ARG A 269 -10.46 -12.18 -22.38
CA ARG A 269 -9.20 -12.86 -22.09
C ARG A 269 -8.01 -12.20 -22.79
N ALA A 270 -8.12 -11.90 -24.08
CA ALA A 270 -7.08 -11.18 -24.80
C ALA A 270 -6.79 -9.79 -24.21
N ALA A 271 -7.83 -9.06 -23.77
CA ALA A 271 -7.67 -7.75 -23.13
C ALA A 271 -7.00 -7.85 -21.75
N HIS A 272 -7.30 -8.89 -20.97
CA HIS A 272 -6.62 -9.18 -19.71
C HIS A 272 -5.13 -9.51 -19.91
N GLU A 273 -4.82 -10.43 -20.83
CA GLU A 273 -3.44 -10.80 -21.17
C GLU A 273 -2.66 -9.57 -21.71
N ALA A 274 -3.30 -8.74 -22.55
CA ALA A 274 -2.72 -7.51 -23.06
C ALA A 274 -2.46 -6.47 -21.95
N TRP A 275 -3.36 -6.36 -20.96
CA TRP A 275 -3.17 -5.44 -19.84
C TRP A 275 -1.95 -5.83 -19.01
N TRP A 276 -1.81 -7.11 -18.64
CA TRP A 276 -0.64 -7.60 -17.91
C TRP A 276 0.65 -7.50 -18.71
N GLY A 277 0.59 -7.82 -20.01
CA GLY A 277 1.70 -7.61 -20.93
C GLY A 277 2.16 -6.15 -20.95
N ALA A 278 1.22 -5.21 -21.10
CA ALA A 278 1.52 -3.78 -21.08
C ALA A 278 2.11 -3.36 -19.72
N PHE A 279 1.54 -3.81 -18.60
CA PHE A 279 2.02 -3.53 -17.25
C PHE A 279 3.49 -3.93 -17.04
N TRP A 280 3.90 -5.12 -17.48
CA TRP A 280 5.30 -5.55 -17.38
C TRP A 280 6.22 -4.86 -18.37
N GLN A 281 5.69 -4.39 -19.51
CA GLN A 281 6.46 -3.58 -20.46
C GLN A 281 6.70 -2.14 -20.00
N ARG A 282 5.99 -1.66 -18.97
CA ARG A 282 6.21 -0.32 -18.41
C ARG A 282 7.54 -0.23 -17.67
N SER A 283 7.88 -1.24 -16.87
CA SER A 283 9.06 -1.22 -16.02
C SER A 283 9.50 -2.61 -15.58
N TRP A 284 10.82 -2.80 -15.49
CA TRP A 284 11.45 -3.97 -14.89
C TRP A 284 12.83 -3.62 -14.33
N ILE A 285 13.28 -4.41 -13.35
CA ILE A 285 14.68 -4.52 -12.97
C ILE A 285 14.98 -6.02 -12.91
N HIS A 286 15.91 -6.47 -13.74
CA HIS A 286 16.31 -7.86 -13.84
C HIS A 286 17.80 -7.95 -13.59
N VAL A 287 18.18 -8.61 -12.50
CA VAL A 287 19.57 -8.67 -12.06
C VAL A 287 20.10 -10.09 -12.10
N GLU A 288 21.34 -10.21 -12.55
CA GLU A 288 22.10 -11.44 -12.53
C GLU A 288 23.42 -11.20 -11.81
N GLY A 289 23.69 -12.03 -10.81
CA GLY A 289 24.96 -12.02 -10.09
C GLY A 289 26.00 -12.94 -10.73
N THR A 290 27.27 -12.75 -10.35
CA THR A 290 28.34 -13.74 -10.59
C THR A 290 28.01 -15.08 -9.90
N VAL A 291 28.71 -16.17 -10.23
CA VAL A 291 28.41 -17.53 -9.73
C VAL A 291 28.24 -17.60 -8.21
N GLU A 292 29.07 -16.90 -7.43
CA GLU A 292 28.97 -16.86 -5.95
C GLU A 292 27.76 -16.08 -5.42
N ARG A 293 27.22 -15.14 -6.22
CA ARG A 293 26.17 -14.19 -5.81
C ARG A 293 24.91 -14.26 -6.68
N LYS A 294 24.80 -15.30 -7.51
CA LYS A 294 23.69 -15.52 -8.44
C LYS A 294 22.35 -15.63 -7.72
N ASP A 295 22.35 -16.23 -6.54
CA ASP A 295 21.14 -16.39 -5.73
C ASP A 295 20.65 -15.05 -5.16
N ASP A 296 21.55 -14.21 -4.62
CA ASP A 296 21.20 -12.88 -4.08
C ASP A 296 20.48 -12.01 -5.12
N ALA A 297 21.04 -11.92 -6.33
CA ALA A 297 20.49 -11.14 -7.44
C ALA A 297 19.11 -11.66 -7.89
N PHE A 298 18.95 -12.98 -7.96
CA PHE A 298 17.67 -13.60 -8.33
C PHE A 298 16.59 -13.33 -7.29
N VAL A 299 16.91 -13.51 -5.99
CA VAL A 299 15.96 -13.32 -4.90
C VAL A 299 15.45 -11.88 -4.85
N VAL A 300 16.34 -10.89 -4.98
CA VAL A 300 15.94 -9.47 -5.00
C VAL A 300 15.09 -9.13 -6.22
N SER A 301 15.49 -9.60 -7.41
CA SER A 301 14.73 -9.36 -8.64
C SER A 301 13.34 -10.00 -8.60
N ARG A 302 13.25 -11.21 -8.04
CA ARG A 302 11.97 -11.90 -7.84
C ARG A 302 11.10 -11.19 -6.81
N ALA A 303 11.67 -10.77 -5.68
CA ALA A 303 10.93 -10.04 -4.65
C ALA A 303 10.36 -8.73 -5.19
N TYR A 304 11.14 -7.97 -5.96
CA TYR A 304 10.68 -6.75 -6.63
C TYR A 304 9.50 -7.02 -7.58
N ALA A 305 9.64 -8.02 -8.45
CA ALA A 305 8.59 -8.42 -9.38
C ALA A 305 7.30 -8.84 -8.64
N LEU A 306 7.42 -9.68 -7.61
CA LEU A 306 6.26 -10.18 -6.87
C LEU A 306 5.57 -9.09 -6.05
N GLN A 307 6.31 -8.18 -5.41
CA GLN A 307 5.67 -7.06 -4.69
C GLN A 307 4.97 -6.11 -5.67
N ARG A 308 5.60 -5.80 -6.81
CA ARG A 308 4.96 -4.96 -7.84
C ARG A 308 3.67 -5.61 -8.35
N TYR A 309 3.65 -6.94 -8.51
CA TYR A 309 2.45 -7.71 -8.84
C TYR A 309 1.35 -7.60 -7.76
N ILE A 310 1.69 -7.76 -6.48
CA ILE A 310 0.74 -7.61 -5.35
C ILE A 310 0.13 -6.21 -5.36
N ASN A 311 0.94 -5.16 -5.53
CA ASN A 311 0.46 -3.78 -5.62
C ASN A 311 -0.53 -3.61 -6.77
N ALA A 312 -0.22 -4.15 -7.95
CA ALA A 312 -1.09 -4.08 -9.13
C ALA A 312 -2.45 -4.76 -8.92
N CYS A 313 -2.51 -5.79 -8.08
CA CYS A 313 -3.75 -6.49 -7.77
C CYS A 313 -4.69 -5.69 -6.86
N ALA A 314 -4.19 -4.69 -6.12
CA ALA A 314 -4.96 -3.91 -5.14
C ALA A 314 -4.92 -2.38 -5.36
N GLY A 315 -4.14 -1.90 -6.34
CA GLY A 315 -3.82 -0.47 -6.47
C GLY A 315 -4.79 0.37 -7.30
N ARG A 316 -5.83 -0.21 -7.92
CA ARG A 316 -6.79 0.54 -8.78
C ARG A 316 -8.21 0.60 -8.20
N GLY A 317 -8.36 0.26 -6.92
CA GLY A 317 -9.64 0.21 -6.23
C GLY A 317 -10.11 1.58 -5.73
N ALA A 318 -11.26 1.60 -5.06
CA ALA A 318 -11.83 2.84 -4.53
C ALA A 318 -11.07 3.42 -3.32
N TYR A 319 -10.26 2.59 -2.63
CA TYR A 319 -9.54 2.96 -1.42
C TYR A 319 -8.05 2.59 -1.51
N PRO A 320 -7.18 3.21 -0.69
CA PRO A 320 -5.76 2.91 -0.68
C PRO A 320 -5.45 1.45 -0.31
N ILE A 321 -4.29 0.97 -0.74
CA ILE A 321 -3.75 -0.33 -0.37
C ILE A 321 -3.55 -0.35 1.15
N LYS A 322 -4.19 -1.30 1.82
CA LYS A 322 -4.00 -1.53 3.24
C LYS A 322 -2.61 -2.09 3.52
N PHE A 323 -1.84 -1.41 4.37
CA PHE A 323 -0.49 -1.84 4.75
C PHE A 323 -0.49 -3.21 5.47
N ASN A 324 -1.50 -3.43 6.31
CA ASN A 324 -1.69 -4.59 7.18
C ASN A 324 -2.46 -5.74 6.50
N GLY A 325 -1.97 -6.19 5.34
CA GLY A 325 -2.50 -7.37 4.65
C GLY A 325 -3.13 -7.11 3.29
N SER A 326 -3.11 -5.87 2.79
CA SER A 326 -3.73 -5.50 1.51
C SER A 326 -5.17 -6.04 1.43
N ILE A 327 -5.50 -6.73 0.33
CA ILE A 327 -6.74 -7.50 0.14
C ILE A 327 -6.49 -9.02 0.22
N PHE A 328 -5.35 -9.46 0.76
CA PHE A 328 -4.86 -10.84 0.68
C PHE A 328 -4.76 -11.56 2.03
N THR A 329 -5.47 -11.08 3.05
CA THR A 329 -5.58 -11.80 4.32
C THR A 329 -6.10 -13.22 4.08
N VAL A 330 -5.64 -14.17 4.86
CA VAL A 330 -6.23 -15.51 4.93
C VAL A 330 -6.58 -15.77 6.39
N GLU A 331 -6.90 -17.01 6.74
CA GLU A 331 -7.17 -17.40 8.12
C GLU A 331 -6.13 -16.80 9.09
N GLY A 332 -6.57 -15.84 9.90
CA GLY A 332 -5.71 -15.15 10.83
C GLY A 332 -5.49 -15.98 12.07
N VAL A 333 -4.29 -16.52 12.25
CA VAL A 333 -3.95 -17.35 13.41
C VAL A 333 -3.07 -16.57 14.36
N GLU A 334 -3.54 -16.44 15.60
CA GLU A 334 -2.78 -15.90 16.73
C GLU A 334 -2.52 -17.01 17.75
N LYS A 335 -1.78 -16.71 18.83
CA LYS A 335 -1.39 -17.73 19.83
C LYS A 335 -2.57 -18.47 20.47
N ASP A 336 -3.74 -17.84 20.51
CA ASP A 336 -4.97 -18.35 21.11
C ASP A 336 -5.90 -19.09 20.13
N GLY A 337 -5.53 -19.15 18.84
CA GLY A 337 -6.28 -19.88 17.81
C GLY A 337 -6.58 -19.05 16.57
N SER A 338 -7.52 -19.55 15.78
CA SER A 338 -7.99 -18.84 14.59
C SER A 338 -8.92 -17.67 14.94
N ARG A 339 -8.80 -16.60 14.17
CA ARG A 339 -9.65 -15.40 14.18
C ARG A 339 -10.40 -15.21 12.85
N GLY A 340 -10.35 -16.22 11.98
CA GLY A 340 -11.01 -16.22 10.67
C GLY A 340 -10.29 -15.41 9.59
N PRO A 341 -10.80 -15.43 8.35
CA PRO A 341 -10.14 -14.86 7.18
C PRO A 341 -10.26 -13.32 7.06
N ASP A 342 -11.19 -12.73 7.81
CA ASP A 342 -11.39 -11.27 7.87
C ASP A 342 -10.46 -10.58 8.87
N TYR A 343 -9.71 -11.36 9.65
CA TYR A 343 -8.83 -10.83 10.69
C TYR A 343 -7.58 -10.18 10.08
N ARG A 344 -7.27 -8.98 10.58
CA ARG A 344 -5.97 -8.32 10.42
C ARG A 344 -5.60 -7.61 11.71
N ARG A 345 -4.31 -7.51 12.03
CA ARG A 345 -3.81 -6.67 13.13
C ARG A 345 -3.77 -5.21 12.70
N TRP A 346 -3.80 -4.27 13.63
CA TRP A 346 -3.87 -2.81 13.42
C TRP A 346 -5.17 -2.29 12.79
N GLY A 347 -6.25 -3.06 12.82
CA GLY A 347 -7.58 -2.53 12.57
C GLY A 347 -7.80 -1.98 11.15
N PRO A 348 -8.89 -1.22 10.99
CA PRO A 348 -9.33 -0.78 9.67
C PRO A 348 -8.70 0.54 9.23
N GLY A 349 -8.13 1.29 10.16
CA GLY A 349 -7.52 2.59 9.93
C GLY A 349 -6.29 2.63 9.02
N TYR A 350 -5.91 3.82 8.57
CA TYR A 350 -4.67 4.07 7.84
C TYR A 350 -3.68 4.82 8.72
N TRP A 351 -2.54 4.18 8.98
CA TRP A 351 -1.34 4.80 9.56
C TRP A 351 -0.56 5.38 8.40
N TRP A 352 -0.34 6.69 8.37
CA TRP A 352 0.26 7.35 7.22
C TRP A 352 1.71 6.90 6.97
N GLN A 353 2.54 6.76 8.01
CA GLN A 353 3.91 6.28 7.89
C GLN A 353 4.01 4.90 7.23
N ASN A 354 3.02 4.03 7.45
CA ASN A 354 2.89 2.72 6.78
C ASN A 354 2.23 2.85 5.39
N THR A 355 1.07 3.49 5.33
CA THR A 355 0.20 3.59 4.15
C THR A 355 0.90 4.19 2.94
N ARG A 356 1.88 5.08 3.13
CA ARG A 356 2.67 5.65 2.04
C ARG A 356 3.68 4.68 1.41
N LEU A 357 4.17 3.68 2.15
CA LEU A 357 5.29 2.83 1.74
C LEU A 357 5.01 1.95 0.50
N PRO A 358 3.78 1.44 0.27
CA PRO A 358 3.46 0.78 -1.00
C PRO A 358 3.59 1.70 -2.23
N TYR A 359 3.49 3.02 -2.04
CA TYR A 359 3.37 4.02 -3.10
C TYR A 359 4.67 4.70 -3.50
N ILE A 360 5.66 4.78 -2.59
CA ILE A 360 6.93 5.53 -2.80
C ILE A 360 7.78 5.02 -3.98
N SER A 361 7.46 3.85 -4.53
CA SER A 361 8.13 3.21 -5.67
C SER A 361 7.35 3.27 -6.99
N MET A 362 6.06 3.65 -6.96
CA MET A 362 5.14 3.51 -8.10
C MET A 362 5.50 4.45 -9.24
N LEU A 363 5.87 5.70 -8.96
CA LEU A 363 6.25 6.67 -9.98
C LEU A 363 7.49 6.21 -10.77
N THR A 364 8.49 5.64 -10.08
CA THR A 364 9.71 5.12 -10.72
C THR A 364 9.45 3.85 -11.53
N SER A 365 8.37 3.12 -11.25
CA SER A 365 7.90 2.00 -12.07
C SER A 365 6.93 2.40 -13.19
N GLY A 366 6.50 3.67 -13.24
CA GLY A 366 5.46 4.12 -14.18
C GLY A 366 4.05 3.60 -13.86
N ASP A 367 3.81 3.22 -12.60
CA ASP A 367 2.51 2.71 -12.10
C ASP A 367 1.68 3.86 -11.50
N VAL A 368 1.62 4.97 -12.23
CA VAL A 368 1.07 6.25 -11.75
C VAL A 368 -0.39 6.11 -11.34
N GLU A 369 -1.20 5.39 -12.12
CA GLU A 369 -2.63 5.24 -11.86
C GLU A 369 -2.91 4.57 -10.53
N MET A 370 -1.96 3.78 -10.01
CA MET A 370 -2.13 3.10 -8.74
C MET A 370 -1.98 4.04 -7.54
N THR A 371 -1.51 5.28 -7.75
CA THR A 371 -1.41 6.30 -6.70
C THR A 371 -2.70 7.09 -6.51
N ASP A 372 -3.62 7.03 -7.48
CA ASP A 372 -4.81 7.88 -7.49
C ASP A 372 -5.75 7.62 -6.29
N PRO A 373 -6.00 6.37 -5.85
CA PRO A 373 -6.85 6.13 -4.67
C PRO A 373 -6.31 6.75 -3.38
N LEU A 374 -4.98 6.87 -3.25
CA LEU A 374 -4.34 7.52 -2.10
C LEU A 374 -4.66 9.01 -2.07
N TYR A 375 -4.40 9.71 -3.17
CA TYR A 375 -4.62 11.16 -3.25
C TYR A 375 -6.11 11.52 -3.28
N LYS A 376 -6.94 10.67 -3.90
CA LYS A 376 -8.38 10.85 -3.87
C LYS A 376 -8.90 10.88 -2.43
N MET A 377 -8.58 9.86 -1.63
CA MET A 377 -9.07 9.78 -0.25
C MET A 377 -8.58 10.96 0.60
N TYR A 378 -7.27 11.16 0.70
CA TYR A 378 -6.70 12.13 1.64
C TYR A 378 -6.76 13.59 1.16
N CYS A 379 -6.54 13.82 -0.14
CA CYS A 379 -6.29 15.17 -0.65
C CYS A 379 -7.48 15.77 -1.41
N GLN A 380 -8.49 14.96 -1.77
CA GLN A 380 -9.69 15.41 -2.48
C GLN A 380 -10.94 15.20 -1.62
N ASP A 381 -11.26 13.95 -1.30
CA ASP A 381 -12.48 13.58 -0.56
C ASP A 381 -12.47 14.14 0.88
N LEU A 382 -11.32 14.09 1.54
CA LEU A 382 -11.16 14.57 2.92
C LEU A 382 -10.65 16.01 3.03
N PHE A 383 -10.45 16.72 1.91
CA PHE A 383 -9.85 18.06 1.92
C PHE A 383 -10.62 19.06 2.78
N GLU A 384 -11.92 19.24 2.52
CA GLU A 384 -12.76 20.17 3.27
C GLU A 384 -12.99 19.70 4.72
N TYR A 385 -13.07 18.39 4.93
CA TYR A 385 -13.16 17.82 6.27
C TYR A 385 -11.91 18.13 7.10
N HIS A 386 -10.71 18.03 6.51
CA HIS A 386 -9.47 18.35 7.20
C HIS A 386 -9.37 19.83 7.59
N LYS A 387 -9.84 20.75 6.72
CA LYS A 387 -9.92 22.19 7.03
C LYS A 387 -10.89 22.45 8.18
N TYR A 388 -12.06 21.82 8.12
CA TYR A 388 -13.08 21.90 9.17
C TYR A 388 -12.53 21.42 10.52
N ARG A 389 -11.92 20.22 10.56
CA ARG A 389 -11.28 19.66 11.76
C ARG A 389 -10.18 20.58 12.29
N THR A 390 -9.33 21.11 11.42
CA THR A 390 -8.23 21.99 11.83
C THR A 390 -8.75 23.23 12.54
N ARG A 391 -9.70 23.95 11.92
CA ARG A 391 -10.35 25.11 12.53
C ARG A 391 -11.02 24.77 13.84
N ARG A 392 -11.70 23.63 13.89
CA ARG A 392 -12.41 23.17 15.07
C ARG A 392 -11.48 22.85 16.25
N HIS A 393 -10.36 22.20 16.00
CA HIS A 393 -9.45 21.71 17.05
C HIS A 393 -8.41 22.74 17.48
N THR A 394 -8.05 23.68 16.59
CA THR A 394 -6.93 24.62 16.81
C THR A 394 -7.33 26.09 16.81
N GLY A 395 -8.51 26.42 16.28
CA GLY A 395 -9.00 27.80 16.19
C GLY A 395 -8.48 28.59 14.98
N HIS A 396 -7.57 28.04 14.17
CA HIS A 396 -6.98 28.73 13.01
C HIS A 396 -7.19 27.93 11.69
N GLY A 397 -6.72 28.48 10.57
CA GLY A 397 -6.82 27.88 9.24
C GLY A 397 -5.76 26.83 8.95
N GLY A 398 -5.72 26.35 7.70
CA GLY A 398 -4.82 25.29 7.26
C GLY A 398 -5.39 23.89 7.42
N ILE A 399 -4.55 22.90 7.10
CA ILE A 399 -4.79 21.47 7.28
C ILE A 399 -3.62 20.86 8.05
N TYR A 400 -3.93 20.13 9.13
CA TYR A 400 -3.07 19.04 9.59
C TYR A 400 -3.72 17.69 9.25
N VAL A 401 -2.90 16.71 8.88
CA VAL A 401 -3.32 15.32 8.66
C VAL A 401 -2.70 14.48 9.78
N PRO A 402 -3.50 13.92 10.71
CA PRO A 402 -3.01 13.00 11.72
C PRO A 402 -2.35 11.78 11.10
N GLU A 403 -1.40 11.19 11.82
CA GLU A 403 -0.80 9.90 11.47
C GLU A 403 -1.85 8.80 11.28
N CYS A 404 -2.87 8.80 12.14
CA CYS A 404 -3.85 7.74 12.27
C CYS A 404 -5.26 8.23 11.94
N ILE A 405 -5.79 7.87 10.77
CA ILE A 405 -7.18 8.22 10.38
C ILE A 405 -7.94 7.04 9.78
N TYR A 406 -9.24 7.00 10.02
CA TYR A 406 -10.13 6.14 9.23
C TYR A 406 -10.29 6.72 7.82
N PHE A 407 -10.76 5.92 6.85
CA PHE A 407 -10.98 6.43 5.49
C PHE A 407 -12.06 7.51 5.38
N TRP A 408 -12.82 7.73 6.45
CA TRP A 408 -13.75 8.84 6.59
C TRP A 408 -13.16 10.07 7.29
N GLY A 409 -11.90 10.02 7.75
CA GLY A 409 -11.11 11.19 8.15
C GLY A 409 -10.87 11.33 9.65
N GLU A 410 -11.77 10.85 10.50
CA GLU A 410 -11.65 10.90 11.95
C GLU A 410 -10.43 10.15 12.44
N MET A 411 -9.81 10.69 13.49
CA MET A 411 -8.73 10.00 14.20
C MET A 411 -9.24 8.73 14.85
N PHE A 412 -8.36 7.75 15.07
CA PHE A 412 -8.78 6.52 15.74
C PHE A 412 -9.29 6.79 17.15
N ALA A 413 -10.20 5.94 17.60
CA ALA A 413 -10.79 6.07 18.93
C ALA A 413 -9.71 5.94 20.01
N GLU A 414 -8.76 5.02 19.84
CA GLU A 414 -7.62 4.82 20.74
C GLU A 414 -6.61 5.96 20.75
N THR A 415 -6.53 6.68 19.64
CA THR A 415 -5.65 7.83 19.48
C THR A 415 -6.31 9.01 20.15
N TYR A 416 -7.52 9.33 19.68
CA TYR A 416 -8.20 10.53 20.10
C TYR A 416 -8.56 10.38 21.56
N GLY A 417 -9.08 9.23 21.99
CA GLY A 417 -9.67 8.95 23.29
C GLY A 417 -11.18 9.20 23.27
N GLU A 418 -11.84 9.11 24.43
CA GLU A 418 -13.31 9.03 24.49
C GLU A 418 -13.97 10.20 25.20
N THR A 419 -13.19 11.02 25.91
CA THR A 419 -13.73 12.24 26.53
C THR A 419 -14.30 13.13 25.43
N PRO A 420 -15.60 13.49 25.47
CA PRO A 420 -16.22 14.31 24.44
C PRO A 420 -15.47 15.62 24.23
N PHE A 421 -15.41 16.09 22.98
CA PHE A 421 -14.67 17.30 22.61
C PHE A 421 -14.95 18.49 23.54
N GLU A 422 -16.21 18.77 23.88
CA GLU A 422 -16.58 19.90 24.73
C GLU A 422 -16.01 19.81 26.15
N GLU A 423 -15.84 18.60 26.68
CA GLU A 423 -15.35 18.34 28.02
C GLU A 423 -13.82 18.32 28.11
N ARG A 424 -13.11 18.26 26.97
CA ARG A 424 -11.65 18.20 26.95
C ARG A 424 -10.99 19.57 27.11
N GLU A 425 -9.92 19.63 27.88
CA GLU A 425 -9.04 20.81 27.88
C GLU A 425 -8.19 20.84 26.59
N ASP A 426 -7.52 19.73 26.28
CA ASP A 426 -6.75 19.58 25.05
C ASP A 426 -7.62 18.99 23.93
N LYS A 427 -7.84 19.79 22.88
CA LYS A 427 -8.74 19.46 21.78
C LYS A 427 -8.10 18.59 20.68
N LEU A 428 -6.80 18.29 20.75
CA LEU A 428 -6.12 17.50 19.71
C LEU A 428 -6.38 16.00 19.87
N GLN A 429 -5.90 15.39 20.95
CA GLN A 429 -6.06 13.97 21.28
C GLN A 429 -5.47 13.62 22.66
N ASP A 430 -5.91 12.50 23.26
CA ASP A 430 -5.44 11.98 24.55
C ASP A 430 -4.12 11.21 24.39
N ASN A 431 -4.05 10.34 23.38
CA ASN A 431 -2.85 9.54 23.13
C ASN A 431 -1.72 10.45 22.65
N ARG A 432 -0.53 10.25 23.19
CA ARG A 432 0.64 11.11 22.93
C ARG A 432 1.60 10.57 21.87
N TYR A 433 1.38 9.37 21.31
CA TYR A 433 2.32 8.77 20.35
C TYR A 433 2.53 9.63 19.10
N HIS A 434 1.50 10.31 18.60
CA HIS A 434 1.55 11.08 17.37
C HIS A 434 0.70 12.36 17.47
N LYS A 435 0.65 12.94 18.68
CA LYS A 435 -0.20 14.08 19.04
C LYS A 435 0.23 15.39 18.40
N TRP A 436 1.53 15.61 18.32
CA TRP A 436 2.12 16.78 17.65
C TRP A 436 3.05 16.36 16.51
N GLU A 437 2.75 15.21 15.90
CA GLU A 437 3.40 14.74 14.68
C GLU A 437 2.65 15.33 13.48
N TRP A 438 3.30 16.24 12.76
CA TRP A 438 2.68 17.02 11.68
C TRP A 438 3.22 16.69 10.28
N VAL A 439 4.10 15.69 10.18
CA VAL A 439 4.87 15.42 8.95
C VAL A 439 3.99 14.91 7.80
N SER A 440 2.85 14.26 8.09
CA SER A 440 2.06 13.52 7.10
C SER A 440 1.64 14.38 5.90
N GLY A 441 1.14 15.58 6.17
CA GLY A 441 0.75 16.54 5.13
C GLY A 441 1.93 16.97 4.24
N LEU A 442 3.12 17.17 4.83
CA LEU A 442 4.32 17.57 4.08
C LEU A 442 4.83 16.45 3.17
N GLU A 443 4.78 15.20 3.64
CA GLU A 443 5.14 14.03 2.83
C GLU A 443 4.15 13.82 1.69
N MET A 444 2.86 14.01 1.93
CA MET A 444 1.83 13.99 0.89
C MET A 444 2.06 15.06 -0.18
N SER A 445 2.28 16.31 0.23
CA SER A 445 2.61 17.39 -0.70
C SER A 445 3.86 17.09 -1.51
N PHE A 446 4.91 16.56 -0.88
CA PHE A 446 6.15 16.18 -1.56
C PHE A 446 5.94 15.03 -2.56
N MET A 447 5.15 14.01 -2.20
CA MET A 447 4.80 12.91 -3.10
C MET A 447 3.91 13.38 -4.28
N MET A 448 2.97 14.30 -4.06
CA MET A 448 2.15 14.87 -5.14
C MET A 448 2.97 15.72 -6.10
N LEU A 449 3.96 16.47 -5.61
CA LEU A 449 4.93 17.18 -6.44
C LEU A 449 5.78 16.19 -7.25
N ASP A 450 6.19 15.05 -6.67
CA ASP A 450 6.84 13.97 -7.43
C ASP A 450 5.93 13.43 -8.53
N ARG A 451 4.64 13.21 -8.26
CA ARG A 451 3.65 12.78 -9.27
C ARG A 451 3.57 13.80 -10.39
N PHE A 452 3.36 15.07 -10.08
CA PHE A 452 3.32 16.14 -11.08
C PHE A 452 4.59 16.18 -11.94
N GLU A 453 5.77 16.08 -11.32
CA GLU A 453 7.01 16.04 -12.07
C GLU A 453 7.05 14.86 -13.06
N HIS A 454 6.65 13.67 -12.66
CA HIS A 454 6.62 12.51 -13.55
C HIS A 454 5.58 12.63 -14.66
N THR A 455 4.38 13.14 -14.34
CA THR A 455 3.21 13.11 -15.24
C THR A 455 3.01 14.38 -16.05
N GLN A 456 3.54 15.51 -15.58
CA GLN A 456 3.26 16.86 -16.07
C GLN A 456 1.75 17.14 -16.17
N ASP A 457 0.99 16.61 -15.21
CA ASP A 457 -0.45 16.78 -15.09
C ASP A 457 -0.75 18.10 -14.39
N GLU A 458 -0.92 19.16 -15.20
CA GLU A 458 -1.18 20.51 -14.70
C GLU A 458 -2.52 20.63 -13.96
N VAL A 459 -3.52 19.83 -14.33
CA VAL A 459 -4.83 19.83 -13.67
C VAL A 459 -4.65 19.32 -12.24
N PHE A 460 -4.01 18.16 -12.07
CA PHE A 460 -3.70 17.63 -10.74
C PHE A 460 -2.81 18.57 -9.91
N LEU A 461 -1.86 19.26 -10.54
CA LEU A 461 -1.04 20.27 -9.86
C LEU A 461 -1.91 21.42 -9.32
N LYS A 462 -2.71 22.05 -10.19
CA LYS A 462 -3.43 23.29 -9.90
C LYS A 462 -4.67 23.05 -9.03
N GLU A 463 -5.36 21.93 -9.21
CA GLU A 463 -6.63 21.65 -8.52
C GLU A 463 -6.46 20.79 -7.27
N THR A 464 -5.35 20.07 -7.10
CA THR A 464 -5.12 19.21 -5.91
C THR A 464 -3.82 19.54 -5.20
N THR A 465 -2.68 19.50 -5.89
CA THR A 465 -1.36 19.57 -5.24
C THR A 465 -1.09 20.92 -4.58
N ILE A 466 -1.25 22.02 -5.33
CA ILE A 466 -0.99 23.37 -4.84
C ILE A 466 -1.99 23.76 -3.73
N PRO A 467 -3.32 23.59 -3.90
CA PRO A 467 -4.28 23.88 -2.84
C PRO A 467 -3.98 23.11 -1.55
N PHE A 468 -3.71 21.81 -1.64
CA PHE A 468 -3.36 20.99 -0.49
C PHE A 468 -2.07 21.47 0.19
N ALA A 469 -0.97 21.63 -0.57
CA ALA A 469 0.30 22.09 -0.02
C ALA A 469 0.20 23.48 0.63
N ASN A 470 -0.60 24.39 0.06
CA ASN A 470 -0.84 25.69 0.66
C ASN A 470 -1.51 25.56 2.03
N GLU A 471 -2.57 24.75 2.15
CA GLU A 471 -3.25 24.55 3.44
C GLU A 471 -2.35 23.83 4.47
N ILE A 472 -1.49 22.91 4.04
CA ILE A 472 -0.46 22.32 4.94
C ILE A 472 0.48 23.40 5.46
N LEU A 473 1.02 24.27 4.59
CA LEU A 473 1.92 25.33 5.02
C LEU A 473 1.21 26.40 5.86
N THR A 474 -0.05 26.72 5.55
CA THR A 474 -0.92 27.62 6.33
C THR A 474 -1.07 27.10 7.76
N PHE A 475 -1.24 25.79 7.95
CA PHE A 475 -1.29 25.20 9.29
C PHE A 475 -0.04 25.57 10.08
N PHE A 476 1.17 25.32 9.58
CA PHE A 476 2.40 25.62 10.33
C PHE A 476 2.57 27.10 10.67
N VAL A 477 2.27 28.01 9.74
CA VAL A 477 2.46 29.46 9.97
C VAL A 477 1.40 30.09 10.87
N GLU A 478 0.21 29.49 10.96
CA GLU A 478 -0.84 29.95 11.87
C GLU A 478 -0.81 29.21 13.22
N HIS A 479 -0.21 28.01 13.28
CA HIS A 479 -0.15 27.19 14.49
C HIS A 479 1.01 27.59 15.42
N TYR A 480 2.14 28.01 14.86
CA TYR A 480 3.35 28.30 15.61
C TYR A 480 3.77 29.76 15.53
N ASP A 481 4.22 30.29 16.67
CA ASP A 481 4.82 31.61 16.74
C ASP A 481 6.22 31.63 16.10
N THR A 482 6.72 32.84 15.84
CA THR A 482 8.10 33.07 15.41
C THR A 482 8.96 33.66 16.51
N ASP A 483 10.26 33.37 16.52
CA ASP A 483 11.27 34.00 17.36
C ASP A 483 11.60 35.44 16.92
N GLU A 484 12.54 36.09 17.63
CA GLU A 484 13.00 37.45 17.32
C GLU A 484 13.66 37.59 15.93
N ALA A 485 14.16 36.49 15.36
CA ALA A 485 14.71 36.44 14.01
C ALA A 485 13.64 36.14 12.94
N GLY A 486 12.37 36.00 13.35
CA GLY A 486 11.25 35.67 12.47
C GLY A 486 11.19 34.21 12.06
N LYS A 487 11.89 33.30 12.76
CA LYS A 487 11.87 31.85 12.51
C LYS A 487 10.79 31.17 13.34
N LEU A 488 10.07 30.22 12.76
CA LEU A 488 9.06 29.42 13.47
C LEU A 488 9.71 28.70 14.65
N VAL A 489 9.00 28.70 15.77
CA VAL A 489 9.32 27.91 16.97
C VAL A 489 8.27 26.83 17.10
N MET A 490 8.52 25.68 16.48
CA MET A 490 7.61 24.54 16.48
C MET A 490 7.67 23.81 17.83
N HIS A 491 6.96 24.32 18.84
CA HIS A 491 6.88 23.73 20.16
C HIS A 491 5.47 23.89 20.79
N PRO A 492 4.88 22.84 21.39
CA PRO A 492 5.36 21.46 21.37
C PRO A 492 5.20 20.85 19.97
N ALA A 493 6.13 19.96 19.62
CA ALA A 493 6.08 19.16 18.39
C ALA A 493 6.60 17.74 18.65
N GLN A 494 6.56 16.88 17.65
CA GLN A 494 7.19 15.56 17.68
C GLN A 494 8.03 15.31 16.44
N ALA A 495 9.08 14.52 16.59
CA ALA A 495 9.81 13.94 15.47
C ALA A 495 9.38 12.47 15.34
N LEU A 496 8.39 12.26 14.48
CA LEU A 496 7.59 11.03 14.39
C LEU A 496 7.07 10.57 15.77
N GLU A 497 6.75 9.29 15.88
CA GLU A 497 6.42 8.66 17.16
C GLU A 497 7.62 8.49 18.09
N THR A 498 8.86 8.67 17.59
CA THR A 498 10.09 8.41 18.35
C THR A 498 10.36 9.47 19.40
N TRP A 499 10.35 10.76 19.04
CA TRP A 499 10.78 11.83 19.93
C TRP A 499 9.64 12.78 20.24
N TRP A 500 9.29 12.88 21.53
CA TRP A 500 8.17 13.69 22.00
C TRP A 500 8.63 15.02 22.59
N GLU A 501 7.72 16.01 22.61
CA GLU A 501 7.95 17.35 23.17
C GLU A 501 9.20 18.02 22.57
N CYS A 502 9.31 17.92 21.24
CA CYS A 502 10.40 18.49 20.49
C CYS A 502 10.19 20.00 20.27
N THR A 503 11.29 20.70 20.02
CA THR A 503 11.31 22.00 19.35
C THR A 503 11.96 21.85 17.99
N ASN A 504 11.31 22.33 16.93
CA ASN A 504 11.82 22.31 15.55
C ASN A 504 12.31 20.91 15.11
N PRO A 505 11.40 19.90 15.05
CA PRO A 505 11.73 18.54 14.65
C PRO A 505 12.18 18.45 13.18
N MET A 506 13.15 17.56 12.92
CA MET A 506 13.81 17.37 11.62
C MET A 506 12.83 17.15 10.47
N ASP A 507 11.81 16.34 10.71
CA ASP A 507 10.84 15.88 9.73
C ASP A 507 9.94 17.03 9.22
N PRO A 508 9.22 17.82 10.06
CA PRO A 508 8.59 19.06 9.63
C PRO A 508 9.54 20.10 9.04
N VAL A 509 10.72 20.33 9.64
CA VAL A 509 11.65 21.36 9.15
C VAL A 509 12.15 20.99 7.75
N ALA A 510 12.62 19.76 7.54
CA ALA A 510 13.03 19.26 6.23
C ALA A 510 11.87 19.26 5.22
N GLY A 511 10.67 18.86 5.65
CA GLY A 511 9.50 18.83 4.80
C GLY A 511 9.06 20.20 4.32
N MET A 512 8.98 21.19 5.21
CA MET A 512 8.65 22.56 4.84
C MET A 512 9.72 23.14 3.90
N GLN A 513 11.01 22.90 4.17
CA GLN A 513 12.09 23.37 3.29
C GLN A 513 11.95 22.76 1.90
N ALA A 514 11.78 21.45 1.79
CA ALA A 514 11.69 20.74 0.52
C ALA A 514 10.43 21.08 -0.29
N VAL A 515 9.28 21.20 0.36
CA VAL A 515 8.01 21.56 -0.30
C VAL A 515 8.06 23.01 -0.79
N THR A 516 8.47 23.97 0.04
CA THR A 516 8.55 25.39 -0.37
C THR A 516 9.57 25.61 -1.49
N ASP A 517 10.73 24.93 -1.45
CA ASP A 517 11.72 25.02 -2.53
C ASP A 517 11.16 24.53 -3.87
N ARG A 518 10.38 23.43 -3.86
CA ARG A 518 9.77 22.89 -5.07
C ARG A 518 8.61 23.74 -5.59
N LEU A 519 7.77 24.27 -4.70
CA LEU A 519 6.69 25.19 -5.09
C LEU A 519 7.26 26.47 -5.71
N LEU A 520 8.28 27.08 -5.09
CA LEU A 520 9.00 28.22 -5.66
C LEU A 520 9.76 27.84 -6.94
N GLY A 521 10.16 26.58 -7.10
CA GLY A 521 10.79 26.06 -8.31
C GLY A 521 9.83 25.81 -9.48
N LEU A 522 8.51 25.85 -9.27
CA LEU A 522 7.52 25.72 -10.35
C LEU A 522 7.64 26.89 -11.34
N PRO A 523 7.36 26.65 -12.65
CA PRO A 523 7.23 27.71 -13.63
C PRO A 523 6.26 28.81 -13.15
N GLU A 524 6.56 30.08 -13.47
CA GLU A 524 5.69 31.19 -13.06
C GLU A 524 4.27 31.04 -13.59
N SER A 525 4.07 30.39 -14.75
CA SER A 525 2.75 30.10 -15.33
C SER A 525 1.90 29.11 -14.53
N ASP A 526 2.48 28.36 -13.59
CA ASP A 526 1.80 27.33 -12.81
C ASP A 526 1.36 27.82 -11.42
N SER A 527 1.62 29.09 -11.09
CA SER A 527 1.32 29.69 -9.79
C SER A 527 0.89 31.15 -9.93
N THR A 528 0.20 31.68 -8.93
CA THR A 528 -0.12 33.11 -8.88
C THR A 528 0.95 33.90 -8.13
N PRO A 529 1.09 35.23 -8.36
CA PRO A 529 2.00 36.07 -7.57
C PRO A 529 1.79 35.95 -6.06
N GLU A 530 0.52 35.88 -5.62
CA GLU A 530 0.15 35.77 -4.20
C GLU A 530 0.60 34.44 -3.60
N GLN A 531 0.47 33.33 -4.34
CA GLN A 531 0.97 32.03 -3.92
C GLN A 531 2.49 32.07 -3.74
N ARG A 532 3.22 32.66 -4.69
CA ARG A 532 4.68 32.75 -4.62
C ARG A 532 5.15 33.64 -3.47
N GLU A 533 4.47 34.76 -3.24
CA GLU A 533 4.72 35.62 -2.09
C GLU A 533 4.51 34.87 -0.77
N PHE A 534 3.41 34.11 -0.66
CA PHE A 534 3.15 33.26 0.49
C PHE A 534 4.25 32.21 0.70
N TRP A 535 4.67 31.49 -0.35
CA TRP A 535 5.73 30.48 -0.25
C TRP A 535 7.07 31.09 0.13
N ALA A 536 7.43 32.25 -0.42
CA ALA A 536 8.65 32.96 -0.08
C ALA A 536 8.63 33.42 1.39
N LYS A 537 7.49 33.92 1.87
CA LYS A 537 7.30 34.28 3.27
C LYS A 537 7.46 33.06 4.18
N VAL A 538 6.78 31.96 3.88
CA VAL A 538 6.89 30.71 4.65
C VAL A 538 8.34 30.25 4.66
N LYS A 539 9.01 30.18 3.50
CA LYS A 539 10.42 29.78 3.37
C LYS A 539 11.34 30.59 4.28
N ALA A 540 11.13 31.90 4.37
CA ALA A 540 11.92 32.79 5.21
C ALA A 540 11.78 32.47 6.71
N GLN A 541 10.62 31.96 7.14
CA GLN A 541 10.33 31.62 8.54
C GLN A 541 10.83 30.23 8.94
N ILE A 542 11.21 29.34 8.02
CA ILE A 542 11.63 27.98 8.40
C ILE A 542 13.01 28.03 9.08
N PRO A 543 13.21 27.36 10.24
CA PRO A 543 14.52 27.24 10.89
C PRO A 543 15.48 26.35 10.08
N ASP A 544 16.76 26.36 10.46
CA ASP A 544 17.77 25.48 9.86
C ASP A 544 17.53 24.01 10.24
N LEU A 545 18.07 23.08 9.45
CA LEU A 545 18.01 21.65 9.79
C LEU A 545 18.70 21.41 11.13
N PRO A 546 18.05 20.72 12.09
CA PRO A 546 18.62 20.55 13.41
C PRO A 546 19.88 19.66 13.35
N THR A 547 20.92 20.10 14.05
CA THR A 547 22.21 19.39 14.16
C THR A 547 22.66 19.31 15.62
N ARG A 548 23.58 18.40 15.92
CA ARG A 548 24.20 18.27 17.23
C ARG A 548 25.62 17.74 17.14
N GLU A 549 26.41 18.03 18.15
CA GLU A 549 27.67 17.34 18.40
C GLU A 549 27.40 16.01 19.11
N PHE A 550 27.89 14.91 18.54
CA PHE A 550 27.78 13.59 19.13
C PHE A 550 29.08 12.82 18.93
N LYS A 551 29.70 12.39 20.05
CA LYS A 551 30.99 11.66 20.05
C LYS A 551 32.10 12.33 19.24
N GLY A 552 32.14 13.66 19.23
CA GLY A 552 33.18 14.46 18.54
C GLY A 552 32.92 14.68 17.05
N GLU A 553 31.71 14.37 16.56
CA GLU A 553 31.29 14.63 15.18
C GLU A 553 29.98 15.42 15.16
N THR A 554 29.88 16.37 14.24
CA THR A 554 28.61 17.04 13.92
C THR A 554 27.72 16.11 13.09
N ILE A 555 26.53 15.81 13.61
CA ILE A 555 25.51 15.00 12.93
C ILE A 555 24.18 15.74 12.89
N PHE A 556 23.26 15.27 12.06
CA PHE A 556 21.86 15.71 12.15
C PHE A 556 21.26 15.25 13.48
N ALA A 557 20.32 16.04 13.99
CA ALA A 557 19.58 15.74 15.20
C ALA A 557 18.10 15.48 14.86
N PRO A 558 17.38 14.71 15.71
CA PRO A 558 15.94 14.52 15.56
C PRO A 558 15.14 15.82 15.64
N ALA A 559 15.61 16.79 16.41
CA ALA A 559 15.02 18.12 16.59
C ALA A 559 16.07 19.08 17.15
N GLU A 560 15.77 20.37 17.22
CA GLU A 560 16.63 21.36 17.89
C GLU A 560 16.70 21.10 19.40
N ALA A 561 15.54 20.83 20.02
CA ALA A 561 15.44 20.34 21.39
C ALA A 561 14.64 19.04 21.42
N PHE A 562 15.17 18.00 22.06
CA PHE A 562 14.53 16.69 22.20
C PHE A 562 15.12 15.94 23.41
N ALA A 563 14.28 15.21 24.14
CA ALA A 563 14.72 14.42 25.29
C ALA A 563 13.92 13.12 25.49
N MET A 564 12.66 13.08 25.06
CA MET A 564 11.75 11.98 25.33
C MET A 564 11.71 10.99 24.17
N CYS A 565 12.54 9.94 24.23
CA CYS A 565 12.51 8.83 23.26
C CYS A 565 11.46 7.78 23.67
N LYS A 566 10.51 7.46 22.79
CA LYS A 566 9.37 6.56 23.05
C LYS A 566 9.16 5.47 22.00
N ASN A 567 9.71 5.61 20.80
CA ASN A 567 9.61 4.61 19.73
C ASN A 567 10.98 4.40 19.03
N GLY A 568 11.02 3.93 17.79
CA GLY A 568 12.22 3.40 17.14
C GLY A 568 12.36 3.68 15.64
N GLU A 569 11.80 4.79 15.16
CA GLU A 569 12.09 5.41 13.87
C GLU A 569 13.42 6.22 13.93
N ASN A 570 13.90 6.70 12.77
CA ASN A 570 15.11 7.54 12.66
C ASN A 570 14.77 8.90 12.02
N PRO A 571 14.00 9.79 12.68
CA PRO A 571 13.58 11.07 12.09
C PRO A 571 14.75 11.99 11.73
N GLU A 572 15.91 11.87 12.38
CA GLU A 572 17.11 12.63 12.04
C GLU A 572 17.62 12.41 10.61
N LEU A 573 17.12 11.36 9.92
CA LEU A 573 17.43 11.04 8.53
C LEU A 573 16.32 11.47 7.55
N TYR A 574 15.29 12.20 7.97
CA TYR A 574 14.20 12.62 7.08
C TYR A 574 14.64 13.65 6.03
N CYS A 575 15.74 14.37 6.28
CA CYS A 575 16.42 15.15 5.26
C CYS A 575 17.07 14.26 4.19
N VAL A 576 17.42 13.00 4.47
CA VAL A 576 17.92 12.03 3.48
C VAL A 576 16.76 11.47 2.67
N PHE A 577 15.78 10.88 3.35
CA PHE A 577 14.55 10.39 2.74
C PHE A 577 13.40 10.53 3.75
N PRO A 578 12.23 11.05 3.36
CA PRO A 578 11.75 11.23 1.99
C PRO A 578 12.16 12.53 1.30
N PHE A 579 12.63 13.55 2.03
CA PHE A 579 12.71 14.93 1.50
C PHE A 579 13.96 15.24 0.66
N ARG A 580 14.96 14.35 0.64
CA ARG A 580 16.11 14.41 -0.27
C ARG A 580 16.90 15.73 -0.22
N LEU A 581 16.94 16.40 0.92
CA LEU A 581 17.83 17.54 1.19
C LEU A 581 19.28 17.12 1.47
N CYS A 582 19.49 15.83 1.76
CA CYS A 582 20.80 15.21 1.91
C CYS A 582 20.88 13.92 1.07
N SER A 583 21.89 13.82 0.22
CA SER A 583 22.13 12.68 -0.66
C SER A 583 23.58 12.68 -1.11
N PHE A 584 24.04 11.60 -1.73
CA PHE A 584 25.45 11.36 -2.04
C PHE A 584 26.13 12.48 -2.86
N GLU A 585 25.36 13.20 -3.68
CA GLU A 585 25.81 14.31 -4.53
C GLU A 585 25.80 15.67 -3.83
N LYS A 586 25.19 15.77 -2.64
CA LYS A 586 25.00 17.03 -1.92
C LYS A 586 26.15 17.30 -0.95
N PRO A 587 26.49 18.58 -0.67
CA PRO A 587 27.61 18.92 0.21
C PRO A 587 27.53 18.35 1.63
N ASN A 588 26.31 18.05 2.11
CA ASN A 588 26.02 17.50 3.42
C ASN A 588 26.02 15.96 3.48
N ALA A 589 26.38 15.26 2.39
CA ALA A 589 26.36 13.79 2.32
C ALA A 589 27.10 13.11 3.47
N GLU A 590 28.28 13.63 3.83
CA GLU A 590 29.09 13.03 4.90
C GLU A 590 28.43 13.18 6.27
N MET A 591 27.75 14.30 6.54
CA MET A 591 26.94 14.46 7.74
C MET A 591 25.78 13.44 7.78
N GLY A 592 25.14 13.18 6.65
CA GLY A 592 24.14 12.12 6.51
C GLY A 592 24.69 10.73 6.82
N ARG A 593 25.89 10.39 6.31
CA ARG A 593 26.58 9.11 6.60
C ARG A 593 26.93 8.96 8.07
N ARG A 594 27.48 10.00 8.71
CA ARG A 594 27.76 10.00 10.15
C ARG A 594 26.49 9.82 10.96
N THR A 595 25.42 10.54 10.59
CA THR A 595 24.10 10.42 11.23
C THR A 595 23.59 8.99 11.12
N LEU A 596 23.59 8.41 9.90
CA LEU A 596 23.18 7.03 9.68
C LEU A 596 24.03 6.06 10.52
N HIS A 597 25.35 6.22 10.57
CA HIS A 597 26.23 5.37 11.36
C HIS A 597 25.83 5.35 12.86
N HIS A 598 25.52 6.52 13.41
CA HIS A 598 25.19 6.73 14.83
C HIS A 598 23.71 6.51 15.19
N ARG A 599 22.82 6.30 14.20
CA ARG A 599 21.39 6.07 14.42
C ARG A 599 21.14 4.97 15.45
N ILE A 600 20.10 5.15 16.27
CA ILE A 600 19.75 4.22 17.34
C ILE A 600 19.10 2.97 16.75
N ALA A 601 18.11 3.16 15.89
CA ALA A 601 17.27 2.09 15.42
C ALA A 601 17.80 1.54 14.08
N LYS A 602 18.10 0.24 14.02
CA LYS A 602 18.72 -0.40 12.85
C LYS A 602 17.92 -1.63 12.44
N GLY A 603 17.70 -1.84 11.14
CA GLY A 603 17.09 -3.07 10.63
C GLY A 603 16.60 -2.98 9.18
N ASN A 604 16.21 -4.12 8.62
CA ASN A 604 15.79 -4.29 7.22
C ASN A 604 14.47 -5.09 7.11
N GLN A 605 13.55 -4.88 8.05
CA GLN A 605 12.26 -5.57 8.12
C GLN A 605 11.13 -4.60 8.46
N GLY A 606 9.91 -4.93 8.04
CA GLY A 606 8.72 -4.08 8.18
C GLY A 606 8.95 -2.67 7.61
N TRP A 607 8.41 -1.66 8.28
CA TRP A 607 8.48 -0.25 7.89
C TRP A 607 9.86 0.43 8.02
N ARG A 608 10.89 -0.23 8.59
CA ARG A 608 12.24 0.36 8.70
C ARG A 608 12.81 0.69 7.32
N GLN A 609 13.49 1.83 7.19
CA GLN A 609 13.89 2.41 5.88
C GLN A 609 15.41 2.44 5.63
N ASP A 610 16.21 1.75 6.46
CA ASP A 610 17.67 1.84 6.49
C ASP A 610 18.35 1.75 5.12
N GLU A 611 18.00 0.76 4.31
CA GLU A 611 18.59 0.56 2.97
C GLU A 611 18.20 1.66 1.97
N ILE A 612 17.07 2.34 2.16
CA ILE A 612 16.74 3.53 1.37
C ILE A 612 17.74 4.64 1.73
N PHE A 613 17.97 4.90 3.02
CA PHE A 613 18.97 5.89 3.45
C PHE A 613 20.37 5.54 2.95
N MET A 614 20.77 4.27 3.05
CA MET A 614 22.06 3.78 2.54
C MET A 614 22.18 4.02 1.03
N ALA A 615 21.12 3.74 0.25
CA ALA A 615 21.11 3.98 -1.18
C ALA A 615 21.27 5.46 -1.52
N TYR A 616 20.51 6.36 -0.88
CA TYR A 616 20.60 7.81 -1.08
C TYR A 616 21.96 8.39 -0.65
N LEU A 617 22.67 7.76 0.29
CA LEU A 617 24.01 8.17 0.74
C LEU A 617 25.17 7.47 -0.01
N GLY A 618 24.86 6.61 -0.98
CA GLY A 618 25.86 5.92 -1.82
C GLY A 618 26.55 4.72 -1.17
N LEU A 619 26.01 4.20 -0.06
CA LEU A 619 26.58 3.09 0.72
C LEU A 619 26.20 1.73 0.10
N THR A 620 26.84 1.42 -1.04
CA THR A 620 26.50 0.29 -1.91
C THR A 620 26.43 -1.06 -1.18
N ASP A 621 27.47 -1.43 -0.42
CA ASP A 621 27.55 -2.77 0.18
C ASP A 621 26.54 -2.94 1.33
N GLU A 622 26.32 -1.90 2.12
CA GLU A 622 25.33 -1.90 3.20
C GLU A 622 23.91 -1.97 2.64
N ALA A 623 23.59 -1.13 1.64
CA ALA A 623 22.29 -1.14 0.98
C ALA A 623 21.97 -2.51 0.38
N ARG A 624 22.94 -3.12 -0.31
CA ARG A 624 22.84 -4.47 -0.85
C ARG A 624 22.57 -5.51 0.23
N ASN A 625 23.37 -5.53 1.30
CA ASN A 625 23.24 -6.55 2.35
C ASN A 625 21.86 -6.48 3.03
N ASN A 626 21.39 -5.27 3.33
CA ASN A 626 20.06 -5.08 3.91
C ASN A 626 18.96 -5.50 2.93
N LEU A 627 19.05 -5.09 1.66
CA LEU A 627 18.05 -5.42 0.64
C LEU A 627 17.94 -6.94 0.40
N VAL A 628 19.06 -7.66 0.33
CA VAL A 628 19.07 -9.12 0.19
C VAL A 628 18.46 -9.78 1.42
N GLY A 629 18.84 -9.33 2.63
CA GLY A 629 18.28 -9.84 3.87
C GLY A 629 16.76 -9.64 3.95
N ARG A 630 16.28 -8.48 3.49
CA ARG A 630 14.86 -8.16 3.39
C ARG A 630 14.15 -9.10 2.43
N ALA A 631 14.65 -9.22 1.19
CA ALA A 631 14.06 -10.05 0.14
C ALA A 631 13.96 -11.54 0.50
N ARG A 632 14.79 -12.03 1.44
CA ARG A 632 14.74 -13.42 1.95
C ARG A 632 13.73 -13.63 3.09
N ASN A 633 13.29 -12.57 3.76
CA ASN A 633 12.50 -12.64 4.99
C ASN A 633 10.99 -12.53 4.73
N HIS A 634 10.39 -13.61 4.23
CA HIS A 634 8.93 -13.73 4.04
C HIS A 634 8.28 -14.56 5.17
N HIS A 635 6.95 -14.56 5.23
CA HIS A 635 6.21 -15.29 6.25
C HIS A 635 6.39 -16.80 6.11
N LYS A 636 6.96 -17.45 7.13
CA LYS A 636 7.17 -18.91 7.14
C LYS A 636 5.88 -19.73 7.05
N GLY A 637 4.75 -19.16 7.47
CA GLY A 637 3.45 -19.80 7.33
C GLY A 637 2.90 -19.76 5.91
N SER A 638 3.39 -18.89 5.03
CA SER A 638 2.89 -18.77 3.66
C SER A 638 3.78 -19.52 2.67
N ARG A 639 3.18 -20.22 1.69
CA ARG A 639 3.94 -20.74 0.53
C ARG A 639 4.32 -19.64 -0.47
N PHE A 640 3.61 -18.51 -0.47
CA PHE A 640 3.87 -17.44 -1.43
C PHE A 640 5.04 -16.56 -0.96
N PRO A 641 6.14 -16.45 -1.72
CA PRO A 641 7.40 -15.90 -1.21
C PRO A 641 7.42 -14.36 -1.07
N ALA A 642 6.33 -13.68 -1.44
CA ALA A 642 6.15 -12.23 -1.22
C ALA A 642 4.98 -11.91 -0.30
N PHE A 643 4.47 -12.90 0.44
CA PHE A 643 3.68 -12.61 1.63
C PHE A 643 4.64 -12.41 2.80
N TRP A 644 4.97 -11.14 3.05
CA TRP A 644 5.93 -10.73 4.07
C TRP A 644 5.32 -10.75 5.48
N GLY A 645 6.19 -10.73 6.48
CA GLY A 645 5.78 -10.56 7.88
C GLY A 645 5.35 -11.86 8.58
N PRO A 646 4.60 -11.79 9.69
CA PRO A 646 4.33 -10.57 10.42
C PRO A 646 5.65 -10.05 11.00
N ASN A 647 6.01 -8.81 10.69
CA ASN A 647 7.17 -8.15 11.30
C ASN A 647 6.64 -7.32 12.48
N PHE A 648 6.39 -6.03 12.24
CA PHE A 648 5.64 -5.16 13.13
C PHE A 648 4.13 -5.23 12.81
N ASP A 649 3.80 -5.47 11.54
CA ASP A 649 2.44 -5.39 10.99
C ASP A 649 1.86 -6.77 10.59
N TRP A 650 0.64 -6.76 10.06
CA TRP A 650 -0.08 -7.97 9.65
C TRP A 650 0.34 -8.49 8.27
N ILE A 651 -0.13 -9.69 7.90
CA ILE A 651 0.31 -10.44 6.71
C ILE A 651 -0.73 -10.32 5.58
N PRO A 652 -0.30 -10.13 4.30
CA PRO A 652 1.05 -9.72 3.90
C PRO A 652 1.39 -8.28 4.31
N ASP A 653 2.55 -8.12 4.94
CA ASP A 653 3.10 -6.83 5.38
C ASP A 653 3.56 -6.00 4.16
N GLN A 654 2.77 -5.00 3.75
CA GLN A 654 3.09 -4.20 2.56
C GLN A 654 4.20 -3.18 2.80
N ASP A 655 4.49 -2.84 4.05
CA ASP A 655 5.57 -1.91 4.40
C ASP A 655 6.91 -2.53 4.04
N HIS A 656 7.05 -3.81 4.38
CA HIS A 656 8.23 -4.59 4.06
C HIS A 656 8.52 -4.60 2.55
N GLY A 657 7.48 -4.88 1.75
CA GLY A 657 7.58 -4.90 0.29
C GLY A 657 7.81 -3.51 -0.31
N GLY A 658 7.13 -2.49 0.21
CA GLY A 658 7.25 -1.10 -0.25
C GLY A 658 8.67 -0.54 -0.10
N VAL A 659 9.29 -0.75 1.06
CA VAL A 659 10.68 -0.35 1.30
C VAL A 659 11.65 -1.13 0.40
N LEU A 660 11.44 -2.44 0.23
CA LEU A 660 12.24 -3.28 -0.68
C LEU A 660 12.26 -2.68 -2.09
N MET A 661 11.08 -2.36 -2.62
CA MET A 661 10.97 -1.82 -3.97
C MET A 661 11.69 -0.48 -4.11
N LYS A 662 11.47 0.44 -3.17
CA LYS A 662 12.09 1.77 -3.23
C LYS A 662 13.60 1.69 -3.09
N ALA A 663 14.12 0.89 -2.15
CA ALA A 663 15.56 0.75 -1.96
C ALA A 663 16.25 0.20 -3.21
N PHE A 664 15.65 -0.82 -3.84
CA PHE A 664 16.20 -1.40 -5.06
C PHE A 664 16.23 -0.41 -6.23
N GLN A 665 15.15 0.34 -6.42
CA GLN A 665 15.10 1.43 -7.39
C GLN A 665 16.13 2.51 -7.07
N SER A 666 16.22 2.99 -5.82
CA SER A 666 17.15 4.04 -5.41
C SER A 666 18.61 3.63 -5.50
N MET A 667 18.95 2.34 -5.41
CA MET A 667 20.31 1.87 -5.68
C MET A 667 20.70 2.05 -7.17
N LEU A 668 19.71 1.94 -8.06
CA LEU A 668 19.88 1.99 -9.51
C LEU A 668 19.68 3.39 -10.09
N MET A 669 18.67 4.13 -9.64
CA MET A 669 18.31 5.46 -10.15
C MET A 669 17.83 6.38 -9.03
N GLN A 670 18.40 7.58 -8.97
CA GLN A 670 17.95 8.69 -8.12
C GLN A 670 17.80 9.96 -8.95
N THR A 671 16.93 10.87 -8.53
CA THR A 671 16.61 12.09 -9.29
C THR A 671 16.58 13.30 -8.37
N ASP A 672 17.10 14.43 -8.86
CA ASP A 672 17.09 15.73 -8.17
C ASP A 672 16.78 16.83 -9.19
N GLY A 673 15.55 17.35 -9.14
CA GLY A 673 14.96 18.17 -10.20
C GLY A 673 15.07 17.47 -11.56
N ARG A 674 15.75 18.10 -12.52
CA ARG A 674 15.95 17.53 -13.86
C ARG A 674 17.02 16.44 -13.92
N LYS A 675 17.96 16.39 -12.97
CA LYS A 675 19.11 15.48 -13.01
C LYS A 675 18.67 14.05 -12.71
N ILE A 676 19.26 13.10 -13.44
CA ILE A 676 18.99 11.66 -13.34
C ILE A 676 20.32 10.95 -13.06
N TYR A 677 20.51 10.47 -11.83
CA TYR A 677 21.70 9.75 -11.44
C TYR A 677 21.48 8.25 -11.61
N LEU A 678 22.33 7.60 -12.41
CA LEU A 678 22.31 6.14 -12.58
C LEU A 678 23.47 5.50 -11.83
N LEU A 679 23.19 4.33 -11.23
CA LEU A 679 24.08 3.54 -10.40
C LEU A 679 24.64 4.26 -9.16
N PRO A 680 23.87 5.09 -8.43
CA PRO A 680 24.38 5.80 -7.26
C PRO A 680 24.84 4.85 -6.14
N ALA A 681 24.19 3.71 -5.96
CA ALA A 681 24.56 2.71 -4.95
C ALA A 681 24.48 1.26 -5.48
N TRP A 682 24.79 1.05 -6.76
CA TRP A 682 24.75 -0.26 -7.42
C TRP A 682 25.98 -1.14 -7.17
N PRO A 683 25.85 -2.45 -6.86
CA PRO A 683 26.97 -3.38 -6.73
C PRO A 683 27.67 -3.67 -8.08
N LYS A 684 29.01 -3.69 -8.11
CA LYS A 684 29.77 -3.91 -9.35
C LYS A 684 29.64 -5.34 -9.90
N ASP A 685 29.34 -6.30 -9.03
CA ASP A 685 29.17 -7.72 -9.34
C ASP A 685 27.73 -8.09 -9.76
N TRP A 686 26.84 -7.10 -9.88
CA TRP A 686 25.46 -7.27 -10.35
C TRP A 686 25.32 -6.72 -11.76
N ASN A 687 25.09 -7.62 -12.72
CA ASN A 687 24.65 -7.26 -14.05
C ASN A 687 23.13 -7.02 -14.03
N ALA A 688 22.65 -6.10 -14.86
CA ALA A 688 21.23 -5.79 -14.90
C ALA A 688 20.72 -5.46 -16.29
N GLU A 689 19.45 -5.74 -16.53
CA GLU A 689 18.61 -5.11 -17.55
C GLU A 689 17.50 -4.36 -16.82
N PHE A 690 17.24 -3.12 -17.20
CA PHE A 690 16.25 -2.32 -16.51
C PHE A 690 15.51 -1.35 -17.42
N LYS A 691 14.28 -1.03 -17.01
CA LYS A 691 13.47 0.06 -17.54
C LYS A 691 12.74 0.74 -16.40
N LEU A 692 13.00 2.03 -16.20
CA LEU A 692 12.45 2.85 -15.11
C LEU A 692 11.96 4.20 -15.63
N HIS A 693 11.15 4.87 -14.82
CA HIS A 693 10.61 6.19 -15.11
C HIS A 693 11.24 7.25 -14.22
N ALA A 694 11.62 8.37 -14.81
CA ALA A 694 12.15 9.56 -14.16
C ALA A 694 11.20 10.75 -14.39
N PRO A 695 11.33 11.83 -13.60
CA PRO A 695 10.61 13.08 -13.79
C PRO A 695 10.57 13.56 -15.24
N TYR A 696 9.58 14.39 -15.57
CA TYR A 696 9.26 14.99 -16.86
C TYR A 696 9.08 13.95 -17.98
N LYS A 697 8.15 13.00 -17.78
CA LYS A 697 7.75 11.96 -18.74
C LYS A 697 8.92 11.22 -19.36
N THR A 698 9.89 10.81 -18.53
CA THR A 698 11.14 10.21 -19.03
C THR A 698 11.24 8.76 -18.70
N VAL A 699 11.55 7.95 -19.70
CA VAL A 699 11.84 6.52 -19.57
C VAL A 699 13.33 6.31 -19.77
N ILE A 700 13.94 5.62 -18.82
CA ILE A 700 15.34 5.20 -18.86
C ILE A 700 15.36 3.69 -19.01
N GLU A 701 15.97 3.21 -20.09
CA GLU A 701 16.15 1.79 -20.36
C GLU A 701 17.63 1.52 -20.61
N GLY A 702 18.18 0.44 -20.06
CA GLY A 702 19.60 0.16 -20.25
C GLY A 702 20.06 -1.11 -19.57
N ARG A 703 21.37 -1.33 -19.64
CA ARG A 703 22.05 -2.50 -19.09
C ARG A 703 23.19 -2.11 -18.17
N VAL A 704 23.47 -2.95 -17.20
CA VAL A 704 24.67 -2.88 -16.37
C VAL A 704 25.48 -4.13 -16.60
N GLU A 705 26.75 -3.97 -16.97
CA GLU A 705 27.69 -5.08 -17.17
C GLU A 705 28.98 -4.81 -16.41
N ASN A 706 29.32 -5.68 -15.46
CA ASN A 706 30.50 -5.57 -14.60
C ASN A 706 30.62 -4.18 -13.94
N GLY A 707 29.48 -3.67 -13.44
CA GLY A 707 29.38 -2.38 -12.78
C GLY A 707 29.43 -1.16 -13.70
N LYS A 708 29.38 -1.34 -15.03
CA LYS A 708 29.35 -0.24 -16.01
C LYS A 708 28.00 -0.18 -16.71
N LEU A 709 27.52 1.04 -16.93
CA LEU A 709 26.32 1.28 -17.72
C LEU A 709 26.61 1.11 -19.22
N VAL A 710 25.81 0.29 -19.90
CA VAL A 710 25.87 0.02 -21.35
C VAL A 710 24.47 0.06 -21.95
N ASP A 711 24.38 0.24 -23.27
CA ASP A 711 23.12 0.23 -24.05
C ASP A 711 22.01 1.13 -23.49
N LEU A 712 22.38 2.31 -22.98
CA LEU A 712 21.44 3.27 -22.40
C LEU A 712 20.58 3.93 -23.49
N ASN A 713 19.27 3.74 -23.41
CA ASN A 713 18.23 4.49 -24.12
C ASN A 713 17.49 5.44 -23.17
N VAL A 714 17.26 6.67 -23.62
CA VAL A 714 16.55 7.70 -22.84
C VAL A 714 15.43 8.27 -23.71
N THR A 715 14.19 8.13 -23.26
CA THR A 715 13.02 8.63 -23.99
C THR A 715 12.31 9.70 -23.18
N PRO A 716 12.15 10.94 -23.68
CA PRO A 716 12.66 11.44 -24.96
C PRO A 716 14.18 11.66 -24.93
N GLU A 717 14.84 11.52 -26.07
CA GLU A 717 16.30 11.62 -26.20
C GLU A 717 16.86 12.98 -25.73
N SER A 718 16.04 14.05 -25.78
CA SER A 718 16.38 15.37 -25.24
C SER A 718 16.74 15.37 -23.74
N ARG A 719 16.34 14.33 -23.01
CA ARG A 719 16.61 14.13 -21.58
C ARG A 719 17.92 13.38 -21.32
N ARG A 720 18.59 12.83 -22.34
CA ARG A 720 19.89 12.14 -22.16
C ARG A 720 20.93 13.03 -21.50
N LYS A 721 20.94 14.33 -21.84
CA LYS A 721 21.86 15.32 -21.26
C LYS A 721 21.71 15.48 -19.74
N ASP A 722 20.57 15.09 -19.19
CA ASP A 722 20.29 15.19 -17.76
C ASP A 722 20.75 13.93 -16.99
N VAL A 723 21.20 12.89 -17.70
CA VAL A 723 21.69 11.62 -17.12
C VAL A 723 23.16 11.73 -16.70
N ILE A 724 23.43 11.29 -15.47
CA ILE A 724 24.77 11.26 -14.86
C ILE A 724 25.07 9.82 -14.46
N ASP A 725 26.04 9.23 -15.15
CA ASP A 725 26.51 7.85 -14.92
C ASP A 725 27.53 7.80 -13.77
N GLN A 726 27.09 7.32 -12.60
CA GLN A 726 27.94 7.23 -11.40
C GLN A 726 28.96 6.10 -11.47
N SER A 727 28.88 5.17 -12.44
CA SER A 727 29.91 4.15 -12.59
C SER A 727 31.28 4.73 -12.95
N ARG A 728 31.32 5.95 -13.50
CA ARG A 728 32.54 6.67 -13.89
C ARG A 728 33.19 7.46 -12.76
N ASN A 729 32.41 7.81 -11.73
CA ASN A 729 32.83 8.70 -10.65
C ASN A 729 33.31 7.98 -9.39
N ARG A 730 33.19 6.65 -9.33
CA ARG A 730 33.67 5.87 -8.18
C ARG A 730 35.19 5.74 -8.22
N GLN A 731 35.88 6.70 -7.60
CA GLN A 731 37.25 6.48 -7.15
C GLN A 731 37.26 5.24 -6.25
N SER A 732 38.24 4.36 -6.47
CA SER A 732 38.47 3.16 -5.66
C SER A 732 38.48 3.50 -4.18
N SER A 733 37.47 3.07 -3.43
CA SER A 733 37.53 3.07 -1.97
C SER A 733 38.79 2.29 -1.54
N PRO A 734 39.59 2.80 -0.58
CA PRO A 734 40.76 2.08 -0.12
C PRO A 734 40.29 0.76 0.48
N GLU A 735 40.91 -0.33 0.04
CA GLU A 735 40.75 -1.64 0.66
C GLU A 735 40.87 -1.49 2.18
N VAL A 736 39.78 -1.74 2.89
CA VAL A 736 39.83 -1.97 4.33
C VAL A 736 40.64 -3.25 4.51
N ARG A 737 41.96 -3.09 4.71
CA ARG A 737 42.83 -4.16 5.17
C ARG A 737 42.25 -4.66 6.49
N LYS A 738 41.58 -5.81 6.44
CA LYS A 738 41.29 -6.63 7.62
C LYS A 738 42.61 -6.83 8.37
N LYS A 739 42.67 -6.32 9.59
CA LYS A 739 43.54 -6.84 10.64
C LYS A 739 42.66 -7.53 11.67
#